data_AF-A0A448YLL3-F1
#
_entry.id   AF-A0A448YLL3-F1
#
_cell.length_a   1.000
_cell.length_b   1.000
_cell.length_c   1.000
_cell.angle_alpha   90.00
_cell.angle_beta   90.00
_cell.angle_gamma   90.00
#
_symmetry.space_group_name_H-M   'P 1'
#
loop_
_entity.id
_entity.type
_entity.pdbx_description
1 polymer ?
#
loop_
_entity_poly.entity_id
_entity_poly.type
_entity_poly.pdbx_seq_one_letter_code
_entity_poly.pdbx_strand_id
1 'polypeptide(L)'
;MVDETRLNVLDLFNADPMYYDVAFTLNSTHAIKIAGSLISDSFAQFTYYYNIHSHTSLIGLREVASEYHVFEDLSDIPSADHSGDACLVSWPGQSNFNGLRLPMSQWNNYFKSQFPGNCYTLFDAASLSTSSPPDLSHADSSPDFVVVSFYKIFGLPDIGGLIFKKNPVGDLVQKRKYFGGGTLDALAVDSSFRKNSRQLHTSLEDGTIPIHSILELSLAIDVQKELYGSFENIRSYTRSLRDYAVEKLQNLRYKGSDVAMVELHEMVGPSYGPIVALSLLDKDSKYVGYYNFEKLSSLQGISVRTGTLCNIGGIQTFLHRTADEIERDYKRGHKCGDQMDILEGKPTGAIRISFGAMTLKSEIDRFISYIHEFMEEPEMITNSLNSNVSIVQLMIYPIKSCPGYSIPKDRRWKVSKEGFEFDREFIVMNLLDEKPMVLKNYTRMSFVRCDIEPEARMMVVTNSLTGESIEVSIDIEAYRLETVGEFEVIKEERIVNFLSELLGVRCSLAKSRTRKQMQNKSAILVVNLKSLEEITEDTSLISRFRANIVVDSKYPFMEDHWERIIDKELGLELDKVCDCDRCHMVTITSEGNRDPTLLLELAKKRKRNGKVYFGVNMEVIVGGEIGVGSELSEGGN
;
A
#
# COMPACT_ATOMS: atom_id res chain seq x y z
N MET A 1 20.40 -3.24 -32.60
CA MET A 1 19.58 -3.72 -31.47
C MET A 1 19.00 -2.59 -30.64
N VAL A 2 19.76 -1.79 -29.86
CA VAL A 2 19.16 -0.66 -29.10
C VAL A 2 18.42 0.32 -30.02
N ASP A 3 19.06 0.77 -31.11
CA ASP A 3 18.42 1.69 -32.07
C ASP A 3 17.24 1.05 -32.81
N GLU A 4 17.28 -0.25 -33.00
CA GLU A 4 16.18 -1.02 -33.59
C GLU A 4 14.99 -1.10 -32.63
N THR A 5 15.22 -1.35 -31.34
CA THR A 5 14.18 -1.22 -30.31
C THR A 5 13.62 0.20 -30.27
N ARG A 6 14.45 1.22 -30.43
CA ARG A 6 14.02 2.62 -30.50
C ARG A 6 13.00 2.83 -31.63
N LEU A 7 13.28 2.27 -32.82
CA LEU A 7 12.36 2.29 -33.96
C LEU A 7 11.09 1.48 -33.67
N ASN A 8 11.20 0.28 -33.08
CA ASN A 8 10.03 -0.54 -32.71
C ASN A 8 9.11 0.19 -31.72
N VAL A 9 9.68 0.95 -30.79
CA VAL A 9 8.94 1.83 -29.87
C VAL A 9 8.27 2.97 -30.63
N LEU A 10 8.96 3.65 -31.54
CA LEU A 10 8.35 4.71 -32.33
C LEU A 10 7.20 4.19 -33.20
N ASP A 11 7.37 3.03 -33.84
CA ASP A 11 6.34 2.36 -34.63
C ASP A 11 5.12 1.97 -33.79
N LEU A 12 5.32 1.52 -32.55
CA LEU A 12 4.25 1.21 -31.60
C LEU A 12 3.29 2.39 -31.36
N PHE A 13 3.79 3.63 -31.44
CA PHE A 13 3.00 4.86 -31.27
C PHE A 13 2.73 5.60 -32.61
N ASN A 14 3.03 4.98 -33.76
CA ASN A 14 2.99 5.60 -35.09
C ASN A 14 3.77 6.94 -35.15
N ALA A 15 4.88 7.05 -34.41
CA ALA A 15 5.68 8.24 -34.32
C ALA A 15 6.79 8.21 -35.38
N ASP A 16 6.65 8.96 -36.46
CA ASP A 16 7.65 8.98 -37.54
C ASP A 16 9.01 9.51 -37.00
N PRO A 17 10.12 8.74 -37.12
CA PRO A 17 11.44 9.13 -36.64
C PRO A 17 12.01 10.37 -37.33
N MET A 18 11.41 10.87 -38.42
CA MET A 18 11.75 12.17 -38.99
C MET A 18 11.33 13.33 -38.07
N TYR A 19 10.22 13.19 -37.36
CA TYR A 19 9.67 14.21 -36.48
C TYR A 19 9.90 13.93 -35.00
N TYR A 20 10.03 12.65 -34.62
CA TYR A 20 10.14 12.22 -33.23
C TYR A 20 11.47 11.55 -32.93
N ASP A 21 11.83 11.59 -31.65
CA ASP A 21 12.86 10.76 -31.05
C ASP A 21 12.30 10.22 -29.72
N VAL A 22 12.92 9.19 -29.16
CA VAL A 22 12.53 8.64 -27.87
C VAL A 22 13.76 8.41 -27.03
N ALA A 23 13.75 8.85 -25.77
CA ALA A 23 14.78 8.54 -24.78
C ALA A 23 14.27 7.48 -23.81
N PHE A 24 15.08 6.47 -23.54
CA PHE A 24 14.78 5.47 -22.52
C PHE A 24 15.01 6.04 -21.13
N THR A 25 14.06 5.78 -20.23
CA THR A 25 14.07 6.33 -18.87
C THR A 25 13.80 5.22 -17.85
N LEU A 26 14.12 5.46 -16.58
CA LEU A 26 13.86 4.48 -15.51
C LEU A 26 12.35 4.15 -15.39
N ASN A 27 11.48 5.13 -15.61
CA ASN A 27 10.02 5.01 -15.58
C ASN A 27 9.40 6.34 -16.05
N SER A 28 8.07 6.42 -16.15
CA SER A 28 7.40 7.67 -16.56
C SER A 28 7.65 8.84 -15.61
N THR A 29 7.85 8.62 -14.31
CA THR A 29 8.21 9.69 -13.37
C THR A 29 9.56 10.31 -13.72
N HIS A 30 10.54 9.49 -14.12
CA HIS A 30 11.82 10.00 -14.60
C HIS A 30 11.66 10.80 -15.90
N ALA A 31 10.85 10.31 -16.85
CA ALA A 31 10.55 11.03 -18.09
C ALA A 31 9.89 12.40 -17.84
N ILE A 32 8.91 12.47 -16.93
CA ILE A 32 8.26 13.71 -16.50
C ILE A 32 9.29 14.69 -15.91
N LYS A 33 10.16 14.20 -15.03
CA LYS A 33 11.22 15.01 -14.42
C LYS A 33 12.18 15.58 -15.46
N ILE A 34 12.59 14.77 -16.45
CA ILE A 34 13.43 15.23 -17.57
C ILE A 34 12.74 16.37 -18.31
N ALA A 35 11.48 16.20 -18.71
CA ALA A 35 10.75 17.24 -19.43
C ALA A 35 10.66 18.55 -18.64
N GLY A 36 10.32 18.50 -17.35
CA GLY A 36 10.33 19.68 -16.48
C GLY A 36 11.70 20.34 -16.34
N SER A 37 12.77 19.53 -16.24
CA SER A 37 14.14 20.04 -16.18
C SER A 37 14.57 20.75 -17.47
N LEU A 38 14.13 20.26 -18.64
CA LEU A 38 14.45 20.88 -19.92
C LEU A 38 13.86 22.29 -20.05
N ILE A 39 12.64 22.49 -19.53
CA ILE A 39 12.01 23.82 -19.45
C ILE A 39 12.78 24.71 -18.46
N SER A 40 13.04 24.21 -17.24
CA SER A 40 13.75 24.96 -16.17
C SER A 40 15.20 25.31 -16.54
N ASP A 41 15.84 24.50 -17.37
CA ASP A 41 17.18 24.76 -17.88
C ASP A 41 17.18 25.84 -18.96
N SER A 42 16.10 25.92 -19.75
CA SER A 42 15.99 26.81 -20.91
C SER A 42 15.42 28.19 -20.56
N PHE A 43 14.61 28.27 -19.50
CA PHE A 43 13.90 29.49 -19.10
C PHE A 43 14.12 29.78 -17.61
N ALA A 44 14.23 31.07 -17.26
CA ALA A 44 14.40 31.47 -15.87
C ALA A 44 13.11 31.28 -15.04
N GLN A 45 11.96 31.42 -15.70
CA GLN A 45 10.63 31.26 -15.11
C GLN A 45 9.72 30.56 -16.12
N PHE A 46 8.77 29.79 -15.61
CA PHE A 46 7.69 29.24 -16.43
C PHE A 46 6.42 29.01 -15.61
N THR A 47 5.28 29.15 -16.26
CA THR A 47 3.96 28.84 -15.69
C THR A 47 3.57 27.39 -16.03
N TYR A 48 3.06 26.66 -15.03
CA TYR A 48 2.68 25.26 -15.19
C TYR A 48 1.17 25.04 -15.06
N TYR A 49 0.55 24.52 -16.11
CA TYR A 49 -0.85 24.11 -16.11
C TYR A 49 -0.94 22.59 -16.04
N TYR A 50 -1.68 22.04 -15.08
CA TYR A 50 -1.90 20.59 -15.03
C TYR A 50 -3.34 20.22 -14.75
N ASN A 51 -3.80 19.14 -15.38
CA ASN A 51 -5.16 18.66 -15.20
C ASN A 51 -5.35 18.02 -13.81
N ILE A 52 -6.52 18.19 -13.19
CA ILE A 52 -6.83 17.64 -11.86
C ILE A 52 -6.69 16.11 -11.79
N HIS A 53 -6.94 15.38 -12.88
CA HIS A 53 -6.83 13.92 -12.92
C HIS A 53 -5.39 13.39 -13.05
N SER A 54 -4.41 14.28 -13.01
CA SER A 54 -3.00 13.96 -13.18
C SER A 54 -2.47 13.02 -12.08
N HIS A 55 -1.57 12.11 -12.47
CA HIS A 55 -0.81 11.30 -11.52
C HIS A 55 0.06 12.20 -10.62
N THR A 56 0.32 11.79 -9.38
CA THR A 56 1.15 12.56 -8.42
C THR A 56 2.49 13.03 -9.02
N SER A 57 3.11 12.24 -9.91
CA SER A 57 4.35 12.61 -10.61
C SER A 57 4.23 13.87 -11.48
N LEU A 58 3.09 14.10 -12.14
CA LEU A 58 2.83 15.33 -12.89
C LEU A 58 2.58 16.51 -11.96
N ILE A 59 1.86 16.29 -10.86
CA ILE A 59 1.62 17.33 -9.84
C ILE A 59 2.95 17.85 -9.30
N GLY A 60 3.93 16.95 -9.08
CA GLY A 60 5.25 17.32 -8.59
C GLY A 60 6.02 18.34 -9.45
N LEU A 61 5.70 18.49 -10.74
CA LEU A 61 6.31 19.52 -11.59
C LEU A 61 5.97 20.95 -11.15
N ARG A 62 4.89 21.15 -10.40
CA ARG A 62 4.51 22.48 -9.90
C ARG A 62 5.58 23.07 -8.97
N GLU A 63 6.33 22.22 -8.27
CA GLU A 63 7.34 22.66 -7.28
C GLU A 63 8.60 23.23 -7.95
N VAL A 64 8.76 23.02 -9.27
CA VAL A 64 9.86 23.62 -10.05
C VAL A 64 9.38 24.74 -10.97
N ALA A 65 8.07 25.01 -11.01
CA ALA A 65 7.47 26.11 -11.76
C ALA A 65 7.43 27.40 -10.92
N SER A 66 7.39 28.55 -11.59
CA SER A 66 7.27 29.85 -10.91
C SER A 66 5.84 30.12 -10.45
N GLU A 67 4.87 29.63 -11.22
CA GLU A 67 3.44 29.69 -10.94
C GLU A 67 2.79 28.41 -11.47
N TYR A 68 1.70 27.98 -10.85
CA TYR A 68 0.92 26.84 -11.34
C TYR A 68 -0.58 27.06 -11.29
N HIS A 69 -1.29 26.44 -12.22
CA HIS A 69 -2.75 26.41 -12.27
C HIS A 69 -3.26 24.98 -12.46
N VAL A 70 -4.33 24.65 -11.77
CA VAL A 70 -5.04 23.38 -11.89
C VAL A 70 -6.29 23.60 -12.70
N PHE A 71 -6.56 22.72 -13.67
CA PHE A 71 -7.78 22.76 -14.48
C PHE A 71 -8.45 21.39 -14.50
N GLU A 72 -9.78 21.36 -14.56
CA GLU A 72 -10.54 20.14 -14.82
C GLU A 72 -10.93 20.10 -16.30
N ASP A 73 -11.49 21.21 -16.78
CA ASP A 73 -11.93 21.43 -18.15
C ASP A 73 -11.16 22.56 -18.83
N LEU A 74 -11.22 22.61 -20.16
CA LEU A 74 -10.56 23.66 -20.94
C LEU A 74 -11.10 25.07 -20.62
N SER A 75 -12.31 25.18 -20.06
CA SER A 75 -12.89 26.46 -19.63
C SER A 75 -12.21 27.06 -18.41
N ASP A 76 -11.51 26.25 -17.61
CA ASP A 76 -10.82 26.72 -16.40
C ASP A 76 -9.48 27.35 -16.74
N ILE A 77 -9.01 27.18 -17.97
CA ILE A 77 -7.75 27.74 -18.45
C ILE A 77 -7.89 29.27 -18.56
N PRO A 78 -7.11 30.05 -17.79
CA PRO A 78 -7.18 31.49 -17.85
C PRO A 78 -6.69 32.00 -19.21
N SER A 79 -7.30 33.08 -19.70
CA SER A 79 -6.75 33.86 -20.80
C SER A 79 -5.52 34.62 -20.30
N ALA A 80 -4.35 33.99 -20.39
CA ALA A 80 -3.07 34.57 -19.98
C ALA A 80 -2.20 34.88 -21.19
N ASP A 81 -1.63 36.09 -21.23
CA ASP A 81 -0.57 36.43 -22.19
C ASP A 81 0.78 36.08 -21.56
N HIS A 82 1.42 35.02 -22.06
CA HIS A 82 2.76 34.60 -21.65
C HIS A 82 3.86 35.34 -22.43
N SER A 83 3.68 36.63 -22.71
CA SER A 83 4.63 37.42 -23.50
C SER A 83 5.99 37.59 -22.79
N GLY A 84 6.88 36.61 -22.99
CA GLY A 84 8.25 36.59 -22.49
C GLY A 84 8.59 35.37 -21.62
N ASP A 85 7.59 34.75 -20.98
CA ASP A 85 7.76 33.58 -20.11
C ASP A 85 7.35 32.28 -20.82
N ALA A 86 7.95 31.15 -20.42
CA ALA A 86 7.56 29.85 -20.97
C ALA A 86 6.33 29.30 -20.25
N CYS A 87 5.58 28.42 -20.92
CA CYS A 87 4.58 27.60 -20.26
C CYS A 87 4.77 26.12 -20.54
N LEU A 88 4.34 25.31 -19.56
CA LEU A 88 4.22 23.87 -19.70
C LEU A 88 2.78 23.49 -19.36
N VAL A 89 2.11 22.78 -20.26
CA VAL A 89 0.76 22.26 -20.02
C VAL A 89 0.80 20.73 -20.00
N SER A 90 0.27 20.11 -18.95
CA SER A 90 0.22 18.65 -18.85
C SER A 90 -1.16 18.09 -18.53
N TRP A 91 -1.45 16.93 -19.11
CA TRP A 91 -2.67 16.17 -18.81
C TRP A 91 -2.46 14.67 -19.06
N PRO A 92 -3.18 13.81 -18.33
CA PRO A 92 -3.13 12.37 -18.56
C PRO A 92 -4.03 11.95 -19.73
N GLY A 93 -3.57 10.99 -20.53
CA GLY A 93 -4.43 10.34 -21.52
C GLY A 93 -5.48 9.41 -20.90
N GLN A 94 -5.23 8.95 -19.66
CA GLN A 94 -6.16 8.16 -18.89
C GLN A 94 -5.93 8.36 -17.38
N SER A 95 -6.98 8.69 -16.64
CA SER A 95 -6.95 8.81 -15.18
C SER A 95 -6.59 7.47 -14.53
N ASN A 96 -5.59 7.46 -13.65
CA ASN A 96 -5.26 6.28 -12.84
C ASN A 96 -6.33 5.95 -11.79
N PHE A 97 -7.28 6.86 -11.55
CA PHE A 97 -8.34 6.69 -10.54
C PHE A 97 -9.46 5.80 -11.12
N ASN A 98 -10.23 6.32 -12.07
CA ASN A 98 -11.39 5.66 -12.66
C ASN A 98 -11.23 5.36 -14.16
N GLY A 99 -10.09 5.66 -14.78
CA GLY A 99 -9.90 5.41 -16.21
C GLY A 99 -10.53 6.43 -17.15
N LEU A 100 -11.01 7.58 -16.69
CA LEU A 100 -11.47 8.66 -17.58
C LEU A 100 -10.38 9.00 -18.61
N ARG A 101 -10.71 9.03 -19.90
CA ARG A 101 -9.77 9.35 -20.98
C ARG A 101 -9.97 10.79 -21.45
N LEU A 102 -8.87 11.54 -21.46
CA LEU A 102 -8.87 12.93 -21.91
C LEU A 102 -8.34 13.01 -23.36
N PRO A 103 -8.94 13.84 -24.22
CA PRO A 103 -8.50 13.97 -25.61
C PRO A 103 -7.04 14.44 -25.73
N MET A 104 -6.26 13.81 -26.60
CA MET A 104 -4.88 14.23 -26.87
C MET A 104 -4.85 15.38 -27.88
N SER A 105 -5.24 15.12 -29.13
CA SER A 105 -5.06 16.08 -30.23
C SER A 105 -5.92 17.33 -30.09
N GLN A 106 -7.17 17.18 -29.64
CA GLN A 106 -8.10 18.30 -29.45
C GLN A 106 -7.57 19.29 -28.40
N TRP A 107 -7.11 18.78 -27.27
CA TRP A 107 -6.59 19.61 -26.17
C TRP A 107 -5.24 20.22 -26.55
N ASN A 108 -4.35 19.45 -27.19
CA ASN A 108 -3.09 20.00 -27.67
C ASN A 108 -3.30 21.18 -28.64
N ASN A 109 -4.21 21.05 -29.61
CA ASN A 109 -4.56 22.13 -30.53
C ASN A 109 -5.12 23.36 -29.80
N TYR A 110 -5.93 23.14 -28.77
CA TYR A 110 -6.42 24.22 -27.92
C TYR A 110 -5.27 24.93 -27.20
N PHE A 111 -4.39 24.21 -26.50
CA PHE A 111 -3.27 24.82 -25.78
C PHE A 111 -2.30 25.55 -26.70
N LYS A 112 -2.01 24.99 -27.88
CA LYS A 112 -1.15 25.63 -28.89
C LYS A 112 -1.78 26.89 -29.49
N SER A 113 -3.10 26.99 -29.50
CA SER A 113 -3.80 28.21 -29.97
C SER A 113 -3.97 29.25 -28.87
N GLN A 114 -4.22 28.85 -27.63
CA GLN A 114 -4.32 29.76 -26.48
C GLN A 114 -2.98 30.35 -26.06
N PHE A 115 -1.92 29.55 -26.12
CA PHE A 115 -0.58 29.93 -25.66
C PHE A 115 0.41 29.89 -26.83
N PRO A 116 0.35 30.87 -27.75
CA PRO A 116 1.31 30.95 -28.84
C PRO A 116 2.72 31.24 -28.30
N GLY A 117 3.76 30.66 -28.94
CA GLY A 117 5.16 30.91 -28.59
C GLY A 117 5.78 29.81 -27.73
N ASN A 118 6.42 30.17 -26.60
CA ASN A 118 7.22 29.27 -25.75
C ASN A 118 6.35 28.36 -24.85
N CYS A 119 5.25 27.81 -25.39
CA CYS A 119 4.42 26.86 -24.66
C CYS A 119 4.64 25.42 -25.12
N TYR A 120 4.96 24.56 -24.17
CA TYR A 120 5.23 23.16 -24.39
C TYR A 120 4.11 22.29 -23.79
N THR A 121 3.80 21.17 -24.45
CA THR A 121 2.77 20.24 -24.00
C THR A 121 3.35 18.89 -23.61
N LEU A 122 2.89 18.34 -22.49
CA LEU A 122 3.30 17.04 -21.97
C LEU A 122 2.10 16.15 -21.71
N PHE A 123 2.06 15.02 -22.39
CA PHE A 123 0.96 14.07 -22.30
C PHE A 123 1.38 12.79 -21.57
N ASP A 124 0.69 12.47 -20.48
CA ASP A 124 0.92 11.22 -19.74
C ASP A 124 0.13 10.07 -20.34
N ALA A 125 0.80 9.28 -21.18
CA ALA A 125 0.25 8.09 -21.82
C ALA A 125 0.48 6.81 -21.00
N ALA A 126 1.03 6.87 -19.78
CA ALA A 126 1.44 5.69 -19.04
C ALA A 126 0.27 4.75 -18.69
N SER A 127 -0.89 5.29 -18.28
CA SER A 127 -2.08 4.46 -18.04
C SER A 127 -2.88 4.19 -19.32
N LEU A 128 -2.83 5.09 -20.31
CA LEU A 128 -3.57 4.95 -21.56
C LEU A 128 -3.01 3.81 -22.43
N SER A 129 -1.68 3.72 -22.50
CA SER A 129 -0.96 2.79 -23.38
C SER A 129 -1.10 1.33 -23.01
N THR A 130 -1.62 1.01 -21.82
CA THR A 130 -1.88 -0.38 -21.41
C THR A 130 -2.98 -1.05 -22.23
N SER A 131 -3.81 -0.25 -22.91
CA SER A 131 -4.91 -0.76 -23.74
C SER A 131 -5.12 0.03 -25.03
N SER A 132 -4.63 1.27 -25.12
CA SER A 132 -4.89 2.15 -26.27
C SER A 132 -3.77 3.17 -26.44
N PRO A 133 -2.53 2.76 -26.80
CA PRO A 133 -1.42 3.68 -27.09
C PRO A 133 -1.86 4.86 -27.96
N PRO A 134 -1.41 6.10 -27.67
CA PRO A 134 -1.72 7.25 -28.50
C PRO A 134 -1.12 7.10 -29.90
N ASP A 135 -1.84 7.62 -30.90
CA ASP A 135 -1.42 7.67 -32.30
C ASP A 135 -0.76 9.01 -32.59
N LEU A 136 0.55 9.00 -32.87
CA LEU A 136 1.38 10.18 -33.10
C LEU A 136 1.66 10.47 -34.58
N SER A 137 0.92 9.81 -35.49
CA SER A 137 1.04 9.97 -36.94
C SER A 137 0.84 11.42 -37.42
N HIS A 138 0.11 12.23 -36.67
CA HIS A 138 -0.18 13.63 -37.01
C HIS A 138 0.63 14.57 -36.11
N ALA A 139 1.88 14.83 -36.50
CA ALA A 139 2.84 15.60 -35.70
C ALA A 139 2.36 16.99 -35.28
N ASP A 140 1.64 17.72 -36.14
CA ASP A 140 1.16 19.08 -35.81
C ASP A 140 0.15 19.09 -34.66
N SER A 141 -0.68 18.05 -34.57
CA SER A 141 -1.72 17.94 -33.53
C SER A 141 -1.28 17.18 -32.29
N SER A 142 -0.08 16.61 -32.30
CA SER A 142 0.44 15.79 -31.20
C SER A 142 1.15 16.64 -30.13
N PRO A 143 1.25 16.16 -28.88
CA PRO A 143 2.00 16.83 -27.82
C PRO A 143 3.51 16.90 -28.10
N ASP A 144 4.21 17.88 -27.49
CA ASP A 144 5.67 17.98 -27.64
C ASP A 144 6.42 16.85 -26.91
N PHE A 145 5.88 16.44 -25.76
CA PHE A 145 6.36 15.33 -24.94
C PHE A 145 5.23 14.32 -24.70
N VAL A 146 5.54 13.03 -24.84
CA VAL A 146 4.67 11.92 -24.48
C VAL A 146 5.43 10.96 -23.57
N VAL A 147 4.93 10.75 -22.36
CA VAL A 147 5.57 9.86 -21.37
C VAL A 147 4.88 8.51 -21.32
N VAL A 148 5.68 7.45 -21.25
CA VAL A 148 5.22 6.06 -21.35
C VAL A 148 5.86 5.20 -20.25
N SER A 149 5.15 4.18 -19.78
CA SER A 149 5.68 3.13 -18.89
C SER A 149 5.54 1.78 -19.57
N PHE A 150 6.63 1.21 -20.06
CA PHE A 150 6.59 -0.04 -20.80
C PHE A 150 6.24 -1.23 -19.91
N TYR A 151 6.73 -1.26 -18.66
CA TYR A 151 6.33 -2.27 -17.67
C TYR A 151 4.82 -2.28 -17.37
N LYS A 152 4.09 -1.18 -17.58
CA LYS A 152 2.62 -1.17 -17.44
C LYS A 152 1.91 -1.82 -18.63
N ILE A 153 2.54 -1.81 -19.80
CA ILE A 153 2.01 -2.40 -21.03
C ILE A 153 2.33 -3.90 -21.05
N PHE A 154 3.58 -4.25 -20.76
CA PHE A 154 4.12 -5.60 -20.97
C PHE A 154 4.38 -6.41 -19.69
N GLY A 155 4.35 -5.78 -18.51
CA GLY A 155 4.73 -6.40 -17.23
C GLY A 155 6.24 -6.46 -16.98
N LEU A 156 7.03 -6.71 -18.02
CA LEU A 156 8.50 -6.67 -18.06
C LEU A 156 8.90 -6.09 -19.42
N PRO A 157 9.96 -5.26 -19.54
CA PRO A 157 10.92 -4.87 -18.52
C PRO A 157 10.61 -3.56 -17.78
N ASP A 158 11.24 -3.36 -16.62
CA ASP A 158 11.13 -2.18 -15.75
C ASP A 158 11.82 -0.94 -16.37
N ILE A 159 11.23 -0.44 -17.45
CA ILE A 159 11.71 0.72 -18.20
C ILE A 159 10.56 1.63 -18.64
N GLY A 160 10.83 2.93 -18.73
CA GLY A 160 9.93 3.95 -19.27
C GLY A 160 10.49 4.60 -20.52
N GLY A 161 9.70 5.48 -21.12
CA GLY A 161 10.08 6.22 -22.32
C GLY A 161 9.61 7.66 -22.29
N LEU A 162 10.44 8.56 -22.81
CA LEU A 162 10.08 9.92 -23.18
C LEU A 162 10.12 10.03 -24.70
N ILE A 163 8.96 10.00 -25.35
CA ILE A 163 8.84 10.29 -26.78
C ILE A 163 8.69 11.80 -26.91
N PHE A 164 9.44 12.44 -27.80
CA PHE A 164 9.41 13.89 -27.95
C PHE A 164 9.62 14.31 -29.39
N LYS A 165 9.06 15.47 -29.75
CA LYS A 165 9.25 16.04 -31.09
C LYS A 165 10.64 16.64 -31.21
N LYS A 166 11.37 16.34 -32.29
CA LYS A 166 12.68 16.95 -32.57
C LYS A 166 12.60 18.48 -32.64
N ASN A 167 11.51 19.03 -33.18
CA ASN A 167 11.16 20.45 -33.11
C ASN A 167 9.79 20.61 -32.42
N PRO A 168 9.65 21.46 -31.39
CA PRO A 168 10.64 22.41 -30.86
C PRO A 168 11.55 21.87 -29.73
N VAL A 169 11.42 20.61 -29.31
CA VAL A 169 12.11 20.11 -28.09
C VAL A 169 13.62 20.01 -28.26
N GLY A 170 14.13 19.79 -29.47
CA GLY A 170 15.58 19.67 -29.75
C GLY A 170 16.38 20.88 -29.26
N ASP A 171 15.81 22.09 -29.35
CA ASP A 171 16.44 23.31 -28.81
C ASP A 171 16.55 23.29 -27.28
N LEU A 172 15.55 22.73 -26.59
CA LEU A 172 15.59 22.56 -25.14
C LEU A 172 16.66 21.54 -24.74
N VAL A 173 16.73 20.42 -25.47
CA VAL A 173 17.73 19.37 -25.24
C VAL A 173 19.14 19.94 -25.40
N GLN A 174 19.37 20.79 -26.39
CA GLN A 174 20.67 21.44 -26.59
C GLN A 174 21.02 22.44 -25.48
N LYS A 175 20.02 23.08 -24.87
CA LYS A 175 20.20 24.03 -23.76
C LYS A 175 20.30 23.37 -22.38
N ARG A 176 20.04 22.07 -22.27
CA ARG A 176 20.16 21.29 -21.03
C ARG A 176 21.46 21.62 -20.30
N LYS A 177 21.37 21.94 -19.01
CA LYS A 177 22.52 22.40 -18.21
C LYS A 177 23.36 21.23 -17.72
N TYR A 178 22.72 20.19 -17.20
CA TYR A 178 23.40 18.98 -16.73
C TYR A 178 23.80 18.06 -17.89
N PHE A 179 24.94 17.38 -17.76
CA PHE A 179 25.40 16.35 -18.68
C PHE A 179 26.09 15.22 -17.89
N GLY A 180 25.73 13.97 -18.20
CA GLY A 180 26.39 12.77 -17.68
C GLY A 180 27.41 12.18 -18.67
N GLY A 181 28.05 11.07 -18.28
CA GLY A 181 28.87 10.29 -19.20
C GLY A 181 28.07 9.83 -20.42
N GLY A 182 28.68 9.86 -21.61
CA GLY A 182 28.02 9.45 -22.86
C GLY A 182 27.13 10.51 -23.52
N THR A 183 26.83 11.64 -22.86
CA THR A 183 25.92 12.68 -23.39
C THR A 183 26.59 13.75 -24.27
N LEU A 184 27.92 13.86 -24.19
CA LEU A 184 28.73 14.84 -24.92
C LEU A 184 29.70 14.16 -25.90
N ASP A 185 29.92 14.78 -27.06
CA ASP A 185 30.96 14.39 -28.02
C ASP A 185 32.35 14.91 -27.59
N ALA A 186 32.41 16.07 -26.93
CA ALA A 186 33.65 16.68 -26.47
C ALA A 186 33.42 17.65 -25.29
N LEU A 187 34.43 17.76 -24.41
CA LEU A 187 34.45 18.66 -23.26
C LEU A 187 35.89 19.16 -23.02
N ALA A 188 36.04 20.44 -22.68
CA ALA A 188 37.27 20.99 -22.11
C ALA A 188 37.08 21.24 -20.60
N VAL A 189 38.09 20.93 -19.80
CA VAL A 189 38.00 21.03 -18.32
C VAL A 189 38.24 22.47 -17.83
N ASP A 190 39.05 23.22 -18.56
CA ASP A 190 39.53 24.56 -18.23
C ASP A 190 38.76 25.68 -18.95
N SER A 191 37.64 25.36 -19.60
CA SER A 191 36.78 26.35 -20.25
C SER A 191 35.30 25.91 -20.24
N SER A 192 34.41 26.81 -20.66
CA SER A 192 32.99 26.50 -20.83
C SER A 192 32.69 25.69 -22.11
N PHE A 193 33.71 25.26 -22.86
CA PHE A 193 33.50 24.52 -24.10
C PHE A 193 32.97 23.11 -23.82
N ARG A 194 31.80 22.84 -24.40
CA ARG A 194 31.21 21.50 -24.50
C ARG A 194 30.51 21.35 -25.84
N LYS A 195 30.49 20.12 -26.35
CA LYS A 195 29.73 19.75 -27.55
C LYS A 195 28.78 18.60 -27.22
N ASN A 196 27.48 18.86 -27.29
CA ASN A 196 26.46 17.84 -27.09
C ASN A 196 26.46 16.84 -28.25
N SER A 197 26.05 15.60 -27.97
CA SER A 197 25.83 14.58 -29.00
C SER A 197 24.87 15.07 -30.09
N ARG A 198 25.11 14.62 -31.33
CA ARG A 198 24.19 14.90 -32.46
C ARG A 198 22.83 14.22 -32.29
N GLN A 199 22.78 13.09 -31.59
CA GLN A 199 21.54 12.38 -31.31
C GLN A 199 20.89 12.96 -30.04
N LEU A 200 19.65 13.42 -30.16
CA LEU A 200 18.97 14.14 -29.08
C LEU A 200 18.72 13.22 -27.87
N HIS A 201 18.25 11.99 -28.12
CA HIS A 201 18.02 11.03 -27.04
C HIS A 201 19.27 10.73 -26.19
N THR A 202 20.46 10.70 -26.80
CA THR A 202 21.71 10.45 -26.06
C THR A 202 21.98 11.55 -25.04
N SER A 203 21.56 12.78 -25.33
CA SER A 203 21.70 13.91 -24.40
C SER A 203 20.78 13.81 -23.18
N LEU A 204 19.81 12.89 -23.21
CA LEU A 204 18.84 12.62 -22.13
C LEU A 204 19.09 11.29 -21.42
N GLU A 205 19.93 10.43 -21.99
CA GLU A 205 20.28 9.09 -21.49
C GLU A 205 21.62 9.14 -20.73
N ASP A 206 21.62 9.79 -19.56
CA ASP A 206 22.85 9.96 -18.76
C ASP A 206 23.48 8.61 -18.37
N GLY A 207 24.72 8.39 -18.78
CA GLY A 207 25.48 7.19 -18.42
C GLY A 207 25.16 5.98 -19.30
N THR A 208 25.43 4.78 -18.78
CA THR A 208 25.12 3.54 -19.49
C THR A 208 23.63 3.23 -19.39
N ILE A 209 22.95 3.17 -20.53
CA ILE A 209 21.56 2.75 -20.63
C ILE A 209 21.37 1.27 -20.21
N PRO A 210 20.19 0.86 -19.73
CA PRO A 210 19.92 -0.53 -19.34
C PRO A 210 19.75 -1.42 -20.59
N ILE A 211 20.86 -1.76 -21.25
CA ILE A 211 20.87 -2.46 -22.55
C ILE A 211 20.01 -3.72 -22.51
N HIS A 212 20.14 -4.57 -21.48
CA HIS A 212 19.34 -5.80 -21.38
C HIS A 212 17.84 -5.53 -21.34
N SER A 213 17.40 -4.56 -20.53
CA SER A 213 15.99 -4.16 -20.46
C SER A 213 15.49 -3.55 -21.77
N ILE A 214 16.34 -2.85 -22.53
CA ILE A 214 15.95 -2.35 -23.85
C ILE A 214 15.77 -3.52 -24.83
N LEU A 215 16.64 -4.54 -24.80
CA LEU A 215 16.47 -5.72 -25.64
C LEU A 215 15.21 -6.53 -25.29
N GLU A 216 14.96 -6.71 -23.99
CA GLU A 216 13.74 -7.34 -23.48
C GLU A 216 12.48 -6.61 -23.94
N LEU A 217 12.53 -5.27 -24.03
CA LEU A 217 11.40 -4.47 -24.52
C LEU A 217 11.07 -4.81 -25.97
N SER A 218 12.07 -5.00 -26.83
CA SER A 218 11.83 -5.40 -28.22
C SER A 218 11.10 -6.74 -28.29
N LEU A 219 11.55 -7.72 -27.51
CA LEU A 219 10.91 -9.03 -27.43
C LEU A 219 9.49 -8.93 -26.86
N ALA A 220 9.27 -8.07 -25.86
CA ALA A 220 7.96 -7.86 -25.27
C ALA A 220 6.94 -7.27 -26.27
N ILE A 221 7.38 -6.35 -27.15
CA ILE A 221 6.56 -5.81 -28.23
C ILE A 221 6.12 -6.94 -29.18
N ASP A 222 7.06 -7.79 -29.60
CA ASP A 222 6.79 -8.90 -30.51
C ASP A 222 5.84 -9.94 -29.89
N VAL A 223 6.12 -10.35 -28.65
CA VAL A 223 5.30 -11.33 -27.90
C VAL A 223 3.88 -10.80 -27.70
N GLN A 224 3.71 -9.52 -27.37
CA GLN A 224 2.37 -8.94 -27.22
C GLN A 224 1.59 -9.00 -28.54
N LYS A 225 2.24 -8.70 -29.67
CA LYS A 225 1.64 -8.78 -31.00
C LYS A 225 1.27 -10.21 -31.37
N GLU A 226 2.10 -11.19 -31.03
CA GLU A 226 1.81 -12.61 -31.23
C GLU A 226 0.60 -13.08 -30.40
N LEU A 227 0.57 -12.73 -29.11
CA LEU A 227 -0.47 -13.19 -28.18
C LEU A 227 -1.84 -12.55 -28.43
N TYR A 228 -1.87 -11.24 -28.73
CA TYR A 228 -3.10 -10.46 -28.74
C TYR A 228 -3.44 -9.84 -30.11
N GLY A 229 -2.53 -9.93 -31.08
CA GLY A 229 -2.68 -9.36 -32.41
C GLY A 229 -2.43 -7.86 -32.44
N SER A 230 -3.40 -7.06 -31.97
CA SER A 230 -3.36 -5.60 -32.03
C SER A 230 -3.86 -4.95 -30.74
N PHE A 231 -3.48 -3.69 -30.52
CA PHE A 231 -4.06 -2.91 -29.42
C PHE A 231 -5.55 -2.65 -29.61
N GLU A 232 -6.09 -2.69 -30.83
CA GLU A 232 -7.53 -2.56 -31.03
C GLU A 232 -8.27 -3.80 -30.48
N ASN A 233 -7.71 -5.00 -30.65
CA ASN A 233 -8.25 -6.21 -30.01
C ASN A 233 -8.22 -6.08 -28.48
N ILE A 234 -7.09 -5.66 -27.92
CA ILE A 234 -6.94 -5.45 -26.47
C ILE A 234 -7.93 -4.41 -25.96
N ARG A 235 -8.05 -3.27 -26.65
CA ARG A 235 -8.98 -2.19 -26.32
C ARG A 235 -10.43 -2.68 -26.33
N SER A 236 -10.84 -3.36 -27.39
CA SER A 236 -12.20 -3.89 -27.54
C SER A 236 -12.51 -4.92 -26.46
N TYR A 237 -11.60 -5.87 -26.23
CA TYR A 237 -11.74 -6.91 -25.21
C TYR A 237 -11.84 -6.32 -23.80
N THR A 238 -10.86 -5.50 -23.41
CA THR A 238 -10.83 -4.90 -22.07
C THR A 238 -11.98 -3.92 -21.82
N ARG A 239 -12.48 -3.25 -22.86
CA ARG A 239 -13.74 -2.48 -22.80
C ARG A 239 -14.93 -3.40 -22.53
N SER A 240 -15.04 -4.54 -23.22
CA SER A 240 -16.14 -5.49 -22.97
C SER A 240 -16.13 -6.05 -21.55
N LEU A 241 -14.93 -6.30 -20.98
CA LEU A 241 -14.77 -6.73 -19.59
C LEU A 241 -15.21 -5.65 -18.62
N ARG A 242 -14.81 -4.40 -18.85
CA ARG A 242 -15.25 -3.26 -18.04
C ARG A 242 -16.77 -3.11 -18.10
N ASP A 243 -17.35 -3.10 -19.29
CA ASP A 243 -18.80 -2.94 -19.48
C ASP A 243 -19.56 -4.05 -18.74
N TYR A 244 -19.06 -5.29 -18.83
CA TYR A 244 -19.61 -6.41 -18.07
C TYR A 244 -19.50 -6.25 -16.55
N ALA A 245 -18.35 -5.79 -16.05
CA ALA A 245 -18.16 -5.53 -14.63
C ALA A 245 -19.05 -4.40 -14.12
N VAL A 246 -19.15 -3.30 -14.87
CA VAL A 246 -20.01 -2.15 -14.54
C VAL A 246 -21.47 -2.58 -14.48
N GLU A 247 -21.96 -3.35 -15.47
CA GLU A 247 -23.32 -3.89 -15.46
C GLU A 247 -23.59 -4.71 -14.19
N LYS A 248 -22.68 -5.61 -13.80
CA LYS A 248 -22.84 -6.41 -12.59
C LYS A 248 -22.79 -5.60 -11.31
N LEU A 249 -21.83 -4.68 -11.20
CA LEU A 249 -21.66 -3.83 -10.02
C LEU A 249 -22.86 -2.89 -9.82
N GLN A 250 -23.35 -2.27 -10.89
CA GLN A 250 -24.53 -1.40 -10.85
C GLN A 250 -25.80 -2.13 -10.42
N ASN A 251 -25.89 -3.43 -10.66
CA ASN A 251 -27.02 -4.27 -10.28
C ASN A 251 -26.82 -5.02 -8.94
N LEU A 252 -25.70 -4.80 -8.26
CA LEU A 252 -25.39 -5.50 -7.01
C LEU A 252 -26.20 -4.88 -5.85
N ARG A 253 -27.09 -5.67 -5.25
CA ARG A 253 -28.07 -5.25 -4.23
C ARG A 253 -28.10 -6.21 -3.05
N TYR A 254 -28.45 -5.68 -1.87
CA TYR A 254 -28.75 -6.52 -0.72
C TYR A 254 -30.00 -7.38 -0.95
N LYS A 255 -29.93 -8.64 -0.52
CA LYS A 255 -31.04 -9.59 -0.67
C LYS A 255 -32.32 -9.03 -0.03
N GLY A 256 -33.38 -8.93 -0.83
CA GLY A 256 -34.70 -8.42 -0.39
C GLY A 256 -34.78 -6.90 -0.24
N SER A 257 -33.83 -6.14 -0.78
CA SER A 257 -33.75 -4.68 -0.69
C SER A 257 -33.29 -4.05 -2.01
N ASP A 258 -33.68 -2.80 -2.26
CA ASP A 258 -33.20 -1.98 -3.38
C ASP A 258 -31.89 -1.22 -3.07
N VAL A 259 -31.30 -1.44 -1.89
CA VAL A 259 -30.04 -0.81 -1.47
C VAL A 259 -28.86 -1.40 -2.23
N ALA A 260 -28.09 -0.53 -2.88
CA ALA A 260 -26.85 -0.87 -3.57
C ALA A 260 -25.72 -1.24 -2.60
N MET A 261 -24.95 -2.27 -2.93
CA MET A 261 -23.76 -2.65 -2.16
C MET A 261 -22.53 -1.82 -2.53
N VAL A 262 -22.57 -1.12 -3.67
CA VAL A 262 -21.43 -0.37 -4.22
C VAL A 262 -21.88 0.95 -4.81
N GLU A 263 -21.00 1.93 -4.73
CA GLU A 263 -21.07 3.22 -5.43
C GLU A 263 -19.93 3.27 -6.45
N LEU A 264 -20.23 3.57 -7.72
CA LEU A 264 -19.21 3.69 -8.76
C LEU A 264 -18.79 5.16 -8.92
N HIS A 265 -17.47 5.40 -8.97
CA HIS A 265 -16.89 6.75 -9.11
C HIS A 265 -16.76 7.16 -10.58
N GLU A 266 -17.94 7.45 -11.11
CA GLU A 266 -18.37 7.86 -12.44
C GLU A 266 -17.82 7.06 -13.64
N MET A 267 -18.76 6.41 -14.36
CA MET A 267 -18.57 5.67 -15.61
C MET A 267 -19.81 5.83 -16.48
N VAL A 268 -19.85 6.85 -17.34
CA VAL A 268 -20.90 7.01 -18.36
C VAL A 268 -20.27 7.16 -19.73
N GLY A 269 -20.64 6.26 -20.65
CA GLY A 269 -20.26 6.36 -22.06
C GLY A 269 -18.89 5.75 -22.43
N PRO A 270 -18.45 5.95 -23.69
CA PRO A 270 -17.27 5.30 -24.25
C PRO A 270 -15.93 5.93 -23.81
N SER A 271 -15.96 7.05 -23.07
CA SER A 271 -14.79 7.88 -22.73
C SER A 271 -13.91 7.31 -21.62
N TYR A 272 -14.16 6.08 -21.17
CA TYR A 272 -13.39 5.45 -20.09
C TYR A 272 -12.50 4.34 -20.64
N GLY A 273 -11.38 4.10 -19.96
CA GLY A 273 -10.51 2.94 -20.14
C GLY A 273 -10.96 1.74 -19.31
N PRO A 274 -10.16 0.66 -19.29
CA PRO A 274 -10.49 -0.59 -18.61
C PRO A 274 -10.18 -0.56 -17.11
N ILE A 275 -10.61 0.51 -16.42
CA ILE A 275 -10.46 0.70 -14.99
C ILE A 275 -11.86 0.94 -14.42
N VAL A 276 -12.15 0.44 -13.22
CA VAL A 276 -13.40 0.78 -12.49
C VAL A 276 -13.01 1.18 -11.07
N ALA A 277 -13.48 2.35 -10.62
CA ALA A 277 -13.32 2.82 -9.25
C ALA A 277 -14.66 2.74 -8.52
N LEU A 278 -14.65 2.25 -7.28
CA LEU A 278 -15.85 2.08 -6.48
C LEU A 278 -15.62 2.25 -4.97
N SER A 279 -16.69 2.56 -4.25
CA SER A 279 -16.80 2.47 -2.79
C SER A 279 -17.82 1.38 -2.41
N LEU A 280 -17.68 0.80 -1.22
CA LEU A 280 -18.64 -0.16 -0.67
C LEU A 280 -19.66 0.57 0.20
N LEU A 281 -20.92 0.10 0.18
CA LEU A 281 -22.04 0.67 0.92
C LEU A 281 -22.74 -0.40 1.76
N ASP A 282 -22.98 -0.12 3.04
CA ASP A 282 -23.74 -1.00 3.93
C ASP A 282 -25.26 -0.93 3.68
N LYS A 283 -26.05 -1.69 4.46
CA LYS A 283 -27.53 -1.70 4.36
C LYS A 283 -28.18 -0.36 4.66
N ASP A 284 -27.50 0.53 5.37
CA ASP A 284 -27.94 1.89 5.67
C ASP A 284 -27.43 2.91 4.63
N SER A 285 -26.80 2.44 3.54
CA SER A 285 -26.13 3.27 2.54
C SER A 285 -24.96 4.10 3.09
N LYS A 286 -24.31 3.64 4.17
CA LYS A 286 -23.07 4.24 4.68
C LYS A 286 -21.86 3.54 4.10
N TYR A 287 -20.76 4.27 3.96
CA TYR A 287 -19.53 3.71 3.42
C TYR A 287 -18.93 2.61 4.31
N VAL A 288 -18.39 1.57 3.66
CA VAL A 288 -17.60 0.53 4.29
C VAL A 288 -16.14 0.66 3.87
N GLY A 289 -15.22 0.56 4.83
CA GLY A 289 -13.79 0.79 4.62
C GLY A 289 -13.12 -0.22 3.68
N TYR A 290 -12.23 0.26 2.81
CA TYR A 290 -11.55 -0.54 1.79
C TYR A 290 -10.37 -1.37 2.32
N TYR A 291 -9.80 -1.05 3.49
CA TYR A 291 -8.61 -1.72 4.02
C TYR A 291 -8.89 -3.19 4.31
N ASN A 292 -9.95 -3.49 5.07
CA ASN A 292 -10.25 -4.88 5.40
C ASN A 292 -10.75 -5.67 4.18
N PHE A 293 -11.40 -5.00 3.24
CA PHE A 293 -11.79 -5.59 1.96
C PHE A 293 -10.55 -6.04 1.16
N GLU A 294 -9.54 -5.18 0.99
CA GLU A 294 -8.29 -5.54 0.30
C GLU A 294 -7.54 -6.67 1.02
N LYS A 295 -7.52 -6.62 2.36
CA LYS A 295 -6.86 -7.60 3.20
C LYS A 295 -7.49 -8.99 3.05
N LEU A 296 -8.81 -9.09 3.21
CA LEU A 296 -9.52 -10.37 3.10
C LEU A 296 -9.60 -10.88 1.64
N SER A 297 -9.74 -10.00 0.64
CA SER A 297 -9.72 -10.42 -0.77
C SER A 297 -8.38 -11.03 -1.15
N SER A 298 -7.27 -10.43 -0.69
CA SER A 298 -5.92 -10.93 -0.93
C SER A 298 -5.72 -12.34 -0.37
N LEU A 299 -6.33 -12.67 0.78
CA LEU A 299 -6.27 -14.02 1.36
C LEU A 299 -7.02 -15.06 0.53
N GLN A 300 -7.99 -14.62 -0.26
CA GLN A 300 -8.71 -15.46 -1.22
C GLN A 300 -8.10 -15.40 -2.62
N GLY A 301 -6.89 -14.87 -2.78
CA GLY A 301 -6.21 -14.79 -4.07
C GLY A 301 -6.77 -13.73 -5.03
N ILE A 302 -7.52 -12.74 -4.52
CA ILE A 302 -8.03 -11.61 -5.29
C ILE A 302 -7.21 -10.38 -4.91
N SER A 303 -6.46 -9.82 -5.86
CA SER A 303 -5.69 -8.59 -5.63
C SER A 303 -6.39 -7.39 -6.25
N VAL A 304 -6.71 -6.40 -5.43
CA VAL A 304 -7.27 -5.11 -5.86
C VAL A 304 -6.39 -3.96 -5.39
N ARG A 305 -6.47 -2.81 -6.07
CA ARG A 305 -5.80 -1.59 -5.59
C ARG A 305 -6.76 -0.77 -4.75
N THR A 306 -6.28 -0.23 -3.65
CA THR A 306 -7.07 0.62 -2.75
C THR A 306 -6.31 1.88 -2.32
N GLY A 307 -6.98 2.81 -1.65
CA GLY A 307 -6.41 4.06 -1.15
C GLY A 307 -6.57 5.23 -2.12
N THR A 308 -5.58 6.12 -2.17
CA THR A 308 -5.64 7.35 -3.00
C THR A 308 -5.32 7.11 -4.48
N LEU A 309 -4.90 5.89 -4.85
CA LEU A 309 -4.63 5.45 -6.23
C LEU A 309 -3.63 6.33 -6.99
N CYS A 310 -2.74 7.03 -6.27
CA CYS A 310 -1.79 8.01 -6.80
C CYS A 310 -2.47 9.13 -7.63
N ASN A 311 -3.72 9.46 -7.30
CA ASN A 311 -4.51 10.47 -7.97
C ASN A 311 -5.35 11.24 -6.96
N ILE A 312 -4.74 12.25 -6.33
CA ILE A 312 -5.40 13.04 -5.28
C ILE A 312 -6.54 13.88 -5.85
N GLY A 313 -6.45 14.32 -7.11
CA GLY A 313 -7.56 15.04 -7.75
C GLY A 313 -8.79 14.14 -7.90
N GLY A 314 -8.61 12.86 -8.23
CA GLY A 314 -9.71 11.89 -8.20
C GLY A 314 -10.36 11.75 -6.81
N ILE A 315 -9.58 11.83 -5.74
CA ILE A 315 -10.11 11.83 -4.36
C ILE A 315 -10.92 13.11 -4.08
N GLN A 316 -10.42 14.27 -4.52
CA GLN A 316 -11.13 15.53 -4.31
C GLN A 316 -12.44 15.59 -5.12
N THR A 317 -12.39 15.21 -6.40
CA THR A 317 -13.55 15.25 -7.32
C THR A 317 -14.60 14.22 -6.94
N PHE A 318 -14.22 12.93 -6.83
CA PHE A 318 -15.20 11.84 -6.74
C PHE A 318 -15.55 11.43 -5.31
N LEU A 319 -14.67 11.69 -4.32
CA LEU A 319 -14.96 11.43 -2.91
C LEU A 319 -15.31 12.70 -2.13
N HIS A 320 -15.45 13.83 -2.83
CA HIS A 320 -15.83 15.13 -2.29
C HIS A 320 -14.97 15.56 -1.08
N ARG A 321 -13.66 15.32 -1.19
CA ARG A 321 -12.67 15.69 -0.17
C ARG A 321 -12.05 17.03 -0.47
N THR A 322 -12.11 17.97 0.47
CA THR A 322 -11.45 19.27 0.31
C THR A 322 -9.96 19.18 0.67
N ALA A 323 -9.16 20.15 0.22
CA ALA A 323 -7.75 20.24 0.59
C ALA A 323 -7.56 20.36 2.11
N ASP A 324 -8.40 21.16 2.78
CA ASP A 324 -8.39 21.34 4.24
C ASP A 324 -8.71 20.04 4.98
N GLU A 325 -9.65 19.24 4.47
CA GLU A 325 -9.97 17.91 5.02
C GLU A 325 -8.76 16.97 4.88
N ILE A 326 -8.09 16.95 3.72
CA ILE A 326 -6.91 16.11 3.49
C ILE A 326 -5.76 16.49 4.44
N GLU A 327 -5.49 17.79 4.62
CA GLU A 327 -4.45 18.26 5.53
C GLU A 327 -4.80 17.93 7.00
N ARG A 328 -6.07 18.12 7.39
CA ARG A 328 -6.57 17.78 8.72
C ARG A 328 -6.44 16.28 9.00
N ASP A 329 -6.80 15.45 8.05
CA ASP A 329 -6.72 14.00 8.17
C ASP A 329 -5.27 13.54 8.31
N TYR A 330 -4.34 14.13 7.54
CA TYR A 330 -2.90 13.88 7.72
C TYR A 330 -2.41 14.26 9.12
N LYS A 331 -2.83 15.42 9.65
CA LYS A 331 -2.49 15.85 11.02
C LYS A 331 -3.05 14.90 12.09
N ARG A 332 -4.13 14.18 11.81
CA ARG A 332 -4.68 13.09 12.65
C ARG A 332 -3.95 11.76 12.49
N GLY A 333 -2.95 11.68 11.61
CA GLY A 333 -2.13 10.50 11.36
C GLY A 333 -2.45 9.76 10.06
N HIS A 334 -3.41 10.24 9.26
CA HIS A 334 -3.78 9.56 8.02
C HIS A 334 -2.65 9.54 6.99
N LYS A 335 -2.43 8.39 6.36
CA LYS A 335 -1.51 8.14 5.26
C LYS A 335 -2.18 7.23 4.24
N CYS A 336 -1.80 7.37 2.97
CA CYS A 336 -2.34 6.51 1.91
C CYS A 336 -2.13 5.02 2.23
N GLY A 337 -3.21 4.25 2.24
CA GLY A 337 -3.19 2.80 2.49
C GLY A 337 -3.07 2.41 3.96
N ASP A 338 -3.32 3.33 4.89
CA ASP A 338 -3.47 3.02 6.31
C ASP A 338 -4.84 2.38 6.63
N GLN A 339 -5.23 2.37 7.90
CA GLN A 339 -6.51 1.79 8.37
C GLN A 339 -7.60 2.85 8.57
N MET A 340 -7.33 4.12 8.25
CA MET A 340 -8.25 5.25 8.40
C MET A 340 -9.01 5.45 7.10
N ASP A 341 -9.84 4.46 6.76
CA ASP A 341 -10.54 4.42 5.46
C ASP A 341 -11.68 5.43 5.34
N ILE A 342 -12.28 5.81 6.46
CA ILE A 342 -13.46 6.68 6.54
C ILE A 342 -13.23 7.70 7.65
N LEU A 343 -13.31 8.98 7.32
CA LEU A 343 -13.21 10.09 8.28
C LEU A 343 -14.36 11.06 8.01
N GLU A 344 -15.04 11.48 9.07
CA GLU A 344 -16.20 12.39 9.00
C GLU A 344 -17.29 11.89 8.02
N GLY A 345 -17.47 10.56 7.96
CA GLY A 345 -18.46 9.90 7.11
C GLY A 345 -18.08 9.79 5.63
N LYS A 346 -16.91 10.30 5.21
CA LYS A 346 -16.44 10.23 3.82
C LYS A 346 -15.27 9.24 3.68
N PRO A 347 -15.17 8.47 2.58
CA PRO A 347 -14.00 7.64 2.32
C PRO A 347 -12.75 8.51 2.12
N THR A 348 -11.59 8.00 2.54
CA THR A 348 -10.25 8.61 2.28
C THR A 348 -9.60 8.06 1.02
N GLY A 349 -10.24 7.08 0.38
CA GLY A 349 -9.74 6.31 -0.75
C GLY A 349 -10.85 5.48 -1.40
N ALA A 350 -10.54 4.84 -2.51
CA ALA A 350 -11.47 4.01 -3.27
C ALA A 350 -10.86 2.64 -3.59
N ILE A 351 -11.70 1.68 -3.97
CA ILE A 351 -11.29 0.40 -4.53
C ILE A 351 -11.21 0.55 -6.05
N ARG A 352 -10.11 0.10 -6.65
CA ARG A 352 -9.89 0.15 -8.09
C ARG A 352 -9.62 -1.22 -8.67
N ILE A 353 -10.41 -1.57 -9.67
CA ILE A 353 -10.25 -2.74 -10.53
C ILE A 353 -9.58 -2.27 -11.83
N SER A 354 -8.62 -3.03 -12.34
CA SER A 354 -7.93 -2.73 -13.60
C SER A 354 -7.89 -3.99 -14.45
N PHE A 355 -8.54 -3.97 -15.61
CA PHE A 355 -8.65 -5.13 -16.51
C PHE A 355 -7.52 -5.09 -17.54
N GLY A 356 -6.85 -6.23 -17.72
CA GLY A 356 -5.81 -6.42 -18.72
C GLY A 356 -6.23 -7.41 -19.80
N ALA A 357 -5.38 -7.58 -20.82
CA ALA A 357 -5.63 -8.52 -21.92
C ALA A 357 -5.73 -10.00 -21.46
N MET A 358 -5.19 -10.31 -20.29
CA MET A 358 -5.21 -11.65 -19.68
C MET A 358 -6.36 -11.87 -18.69
N THR A 359 -7.13 -10.84 -18.34
CA THR A 359 -8.21 -10.96 -17.36
C THR A 359 -9.36 -11.76 -17.93
N LEU A 360 -9.89 -12.72 -17.16
CA LEU A 360 -11.01 -13.55 -17.58
C LEU A 360 -12.33 -13.03 -17.03
N LYS A 361 -13.41 -13.25 -17.79
CA LYS A 361 -14.78 -12.93 -17.38
C LYS A 361 -15.19 -13.62 -16.07
N SER A 362 -14.73 -14.86 -15.86
CA SER A 362 -14.97 -15.63 -14.63
C SER A 362 -14.27 -15.04 -13.39
N GLU A 363 -13.17 -14.30 -13.56
CA GLU A 363 -12.51 -13.59 -12.46
C GLU A 363 -13.35 -12.39 -12.00
N ILE A 364 -14.04 -11.73 -12.93
CA ILE A 364 -15.03 -10.70 -12.62
C ILE A 364 -16.18 -11.32 -11.83
N ASP A 365 -16.72 -12.45 -12.28
CA ASP A 365 -17.79 -13.16 -11.57
C ASP A 365 -17.38 -13.53 -10.14
N ARG A 366 -16.16 -14.08 -9.97
CA ARG A 366 -15.60 -14.39 -8.65
C ARG A 366 -15.48 -13.15 -7.78
N PHE A 367 -15.05 -12.02 -8.33
CA PHE A 367 -14.96 -10.75 -7.60
C PHE A 367 -16.33 -10.23 -7.14
N ILE A 368 -17.35 -10.32 -8.00
CA ILE A 368 -18.71 -9.91 -7.66
C ILE A 368 -19.29 -10.80 -6.54
N SER A 369 -19.11 -12.11 -6.64
CA SER A 369 -19.49 -13.04 -5.56
C SER A 369 -18.77 -12.72 -4.26
N TYR A 370 -17.49 -12.39 -4.33
CA TYR A 370 -16.72 -11.99 -3.16
C TYR A 370 -17.24 -10.70 -2.50
N ILE A 371 -17.64 -9.69 -3.28
CA ILE A 371 -18.29 -8.51 -2.70
C ILE A 371 -19.56 -8.92 -1.95
N HIS A 372 -20.41 -9.75 -2.56
CA HIS A 372 -21.63 -10.21 -1.89
C HIS A 372 -21.33 -10.91 -0.55
N GLU A 373 -20.40 -11.88 -0.55
CA GLU A 373 -19.96 -12.58 0.66
C GLU A 373 -19.32 -11.63 1.70
N PHE A 374 -18.56 -10.63 1.26
CA PHE A 374 -17.94 -9.65 2.15
C PHE A 374 -18.97 -8.69 2.75
N MET A 375 -20.01 -8.32 2.01
CA MET A 375 -21.03 -7.37 2.47
C MET A 375 -22.13 -8.03 3.32
N GLU A 376 -22.32 -9.35 3.21
CA GLU A 376 -23.20 -10.09 4.12
C GLU A 376 -22.53 -10.30 5.48
N GLU A 377 -23.21 -9.87 6.55
CA GLU A 377 -22.80 -10.13 7.92
C GLU A 377 -23.37 -11.47 8.41
N PRO A 378 -22.57 -12.29 9.11
CA PRO A 378 -23.05 -13.52 9.71
C PRO A 378 -24.00 -13.26 10.88
N GLU A 379 -24.90 -14.20 11.14
CA GLU A 379 -25.69 -14.21 12.37
C GLU A 379 -24.77 -14.35 13.58
N MET A 380 -24.90 -13.43 14.53
CA MET A 380 -24.07 -13.45 15.74
C MET A 380 -24.60 -14.47 16.74
N ILE A 381 -23.71 -15.34 17.21
CA ILE A 381 -23.95 -16.19 18.37
C ILE A 381 -23.82 -15.31 19.62
N THR A 382 -24.95 -14.95 20.23
CA THR A 382 -24.97 -14.20 21.49
C THR A 382 -25.41 -15.12 22.63
N ASN A 383 -24.48 -15.44 23.54
CA ASN A 383 -24.78 -16.10 24.80
C ASN A 383 -24.37 -15.17 25.95
N SER A 384 -25.34 -14.68 26.72
CA SER A 384 -25.16 -13.66 27.77
C SER A 384 -25.40 -14.20 29.18
N LEU A 385 -25.12 -15.48 29.43
CA LEU A 385 -25.30 -16.09 30.74
C LEU A 385 -24.01 -15.98 31.56
N ASN A 386 -24.07 -15.31 32.71
CA ASN A 386 -22.94 -15.22 33.63
C ASN A 386 -22.54 -16.63 34.09
N SER A 387 -21.28 -17.00 33.85
CA SER A 387 -20.68 -18.20 34.40
C SER A 387 -19.25 -17.91 34.83
N ASN A 388 -18.77 -18.62 35.83
CA ASN A 388 -17.35 -18.62 36.15
C ASN A 388 -16.55 -19.15 34.94
N VAL A 389 -15.31 -18.69 34.84
CA VAL A 389 -14.42 -19.01 33.74
C VAL A 389 -13.07 -19.39 34.31
N SER A 390 -12.52 -20.52 33.87
CA SER A 390 -11.23 -21.01 34.38
C SER A 390 -10.08 -20.62 33.45
N ILE A 391 -8.93 -20.25 34.00
CA ILE A 391 -7.73 -19.98 33.18
C ILE A 391 -7.05 -21.30 32.82
N VAL A 392 -6.91 -21.57 31.52
CA VAL A 392 -6.29 -22.81 31.02
C VAL A 392 -4.86 -22.62 30.53
N GLN A 393 -4.49 -21.39 30.13
CA GLN A 393 -3.13 -21.07 29.70
C GLN A 393 -2.82 -19.58 29.92
N LEU A 394 -1.57 -19.31 30.32
CA LEU A 394 -1.02 -17.97 30.46
C LEU A 394 0.24 -17.85 29.60
N MET A 395 0.36 -16.73 28.88
CA MET A 395 1.44 -16.47 27.94
C MET A 395 2.03 -15.07 28.11
N ILE A 396 3.35 -15.00 27.96
CA ILE A 396 4.12 -13.76 27.95
C ILE A 396 4.85 -13.67 26.61
N TYR A 397 4.98 -12.48 26.05
CA TYR A 397 5.69 -12.24 24.79
C TYR A 397 6.88 -11.31 25.05
N PRO A 398 8.01 -11.81 25.58
CA PRO A 398 9.16 -10.98 25.96
C PRO A 398 9.66 -10.09 24.82
N ILE A 399 9.70 -10.67 23.61
CA ILE A 399 10.02 -9.96 22.38
C ILE A 399 8.73 -9.82 21.56
N LYS A 400 8.32 -8.59 21.28
CA LYS A 400 7.15 -8.28 20.46
C LYS A 400 7.30 -8.93 19.07
N SER A 401 6.21 -9.52 18.59
CA SER A 401 6.12 -10.26 17.31
C SER A 401 6.82 -11.63 17.28
N CYS A 402 7.52 -12.06 18.34
CA CYS A 402 8.10 -13.41 18.46
C CYS A 402 7.18 -14.35 19.26
N PRO A 403 7.25 -15.68 19.12
CA PRO A 403 6.49 -16.62 19.94
C PRO A 403 6.53 -16.33 21.44
N GLY A 404 5.45 -16.68 22.14
CA GLY A 404 5.34 -16.44 23.58
C GLY A 404 5.97 -17.54 24.43
N TYR A 405 6.36 -17.16 25.64
CA TYR A 405 6.70 -18.04 26.76
C TYR A 405 5.41 -18.48 27.47
N SER A 406 5.24 -19.79 27.66
CA SER A 406 4.10 -20.34 28.41
C SER A 406 4.44 -20.42 29.89
N ILE A 407 3.63 -19.78 30.73
CA ILE A 407 3.84 -19.81 32.18
C ILE A 407 3.55 -21.23 32.70
N PRO A 408 4.46 -21.84 33.50
CA PRO A 408 4.22 -23.14 34.13
C PRO A 408 3.00 -23.15 35.05
N LYS A 409 2.28 -24.28 35.11
CA LYS A 409 1.01 -24.40 35.87
C LYS A 409 1.17 -24.24 37.38
N ASP A 410 2.34 -24.56 37.90
CA ASP A 410 2.71 -24.49 39.31
C ASP A 410 3.24 -23.11 39.73
N ARG A 411 3.28 -22.15 38.80
CA ARG A 411 3.83 -20.81 39.03
C ARG A 411 2.75 -19.74 38.94
N ARG A 412 2.76 -18.84 39.92
CA ARG A 412 2.00 -17.58 39.86
C ARG A 412 2.86 -16.51 39.20
N TRP A 413 2.21 -15.61 38.47
CA TRP A 413 2.89 -14.51 37.80
C TRP A 413 2.36 -13.17 38.23
N LYS A 414 3.26 -12.20 38.34
CA LYS A 414 2.93 -10.84 38.74
C LYS A 414 2.30 -10.08 37.58
N VAL A 415 1.19 -9.40 37.87
CA VAL A 415 0.49 -8.52 36.94
C VAL A 415 0.45 -7.11 37.53
N SER A 416 1.00 -6.17 36.79
CA SER A 416 1.02 -4.74 37.11
C SER A 416 0.00 -3.98 36.26
N LYS A 417 -0.18 -2.67 36.51
CA LYS A 417 -1.03 -1.82 35.65
C LYS A 417 -0.56 -1.82 34.19
N GLU A 418 0.72 -2.08 33.96
CA GLU A 418 1.32 -2.19 32.63
C GLU A 418 1.12 -3.56 31.96
N GLY A 419 0.56 -4.55 32.68
CA GLY A 419 0.39 -5.93 32.22
C GLY A 419 1.27 -6.94 32.98
N PHE A 420 1.46 -8.12 32.36
CA PHE A 420 2.31 -9.17 32.89
C PHE A 420 3.76 -8.70 33.01
N GLU A 421 4.42 -9.06 34.12
CA GLU A 421 5.85 -8.85 34.26
C GLU A 421 6.61 -9.54 33.10
N PHE A 422 7.58 -8.84 32.52
CA PHE A 422 8.37 -9.28 31.35
C PHE A 422 7.65 -9.35 30.01
N ASP A 423 6.37 -8.94 29.92
CA ASP A 423 5.66 -8.91 28.65
C ASP A 423 6.05 -7.70 27.79
N ARG A 424 6.43 -7.97 26.54
CA ARG A 424 6.81 -6.97 25.54
C ARG A 424 7.91 -6.02 26.04
N GLU A 425 8.91 -6.55 26.74
CA GLU A 425 10.09 -5.80 27.17
C GLU A 425 10.97 -5.39 25.99
N PHE A 426 11.00 -6.20 24.93
CA PHE A 426 11.83 -5.95 23.76
C PHE A 426 11.05 -5.93 22.46
N ILE A 427 11.62 -5.27 21.47
CA ILE A 427 11.27 -5.34 20.06
C ILE A 427 12.52 -5.64 19.24
N VAL A 428 12.38 -6.28 18.08
CA VAL A 428 13.49 -6.42 17.15
C VAL A 428 13.48 -5.22 16.20
N MET A 429 14.61 -4.52 16.09
CA MET A 429 14.80 -3.39 15.19
C MET A 429 15.62 -3.83 13.97
N ASN A 430 15.13 -3.54 12.77
CA ASN A 430 15.94 -3.64 11.56
C ASN A 430 16.92 -2.47 11.53
N LEU A 431 18.22 -2.78 11.43
CA LEU A 431 19.29 -1.77 11.50
C LEU A 431 19.53 -1.06 10.16
N LEU A 432 18.92 -1.52 9.06
CA LEU A 432 19.02 -0.88 7.74
C LEU A 432 18.02 0.27 7.58
N ASP A 433 16.76 0.04 7.95
CA ASP A 433 15.68 1.02 7.78
C ASP A 433 15.21 1.64 9.10
N GLU A 434 15.86 1.27 10.21
CA GLU A 434 15.62 1.77 11.56
C GLU A 434 14.17 1.59 12.03
N LYS A 435 13.49 0.55 11.55
CA LYS A 435 12.10 0.27 11.89
C LYS A 435 11.94 -0.98 12.75
N PRO A 436 10.93 -0.97 13.65
CA PRO A 436 10.47 -2.17 14.30
C PRO A 436 10.07 -3.29 13.33
N MET A 437 10.62 -4.48 13.54
CA MET A 437 10.27 -5.67 12.79
C MET A 437 8.94 -6.25 13.31
N VAL A 438 8.11 -6.70 12.36
CA VAL A 438 6.80 -7.30 12.63
C VAL A 438 6.67 -8.65 11.94
N LEU A 439 6.08 -9.62 12.62
CA LEU A 439 6.01 -11.03 12.19
C LEU A 439 5.42 -11.19 10.77
N LYS A 440 4.42 -10.36 10.43
CA LYS A 440 3.77 -10.38 9.11
C LYS A 440 4.74 -10.12 7.94
N ASN A 441 5.79 -9.33 8.18
CA ASN A 441 6.80 -8.97 7.19
C ASN A 441 8.05 -9.85 7.32
N TYR A 442 8.35 -10.34 8.52
CA TYR A 442 9.54 -11.15 8.83
C TYR A 442 9.10 -12.47 9.50
N THR A 443 8.66 -13.44 8.70
CA THR A 443 8.05 -14.67 9.24
C THR A 443 9.03 -15.53 10.03
N ARG A 444 10.34 -15.41 9.77
CA ARG A 444 11.41 -16.07 10.55
C ARG A 444 11.42 -15.71 12.04
N MET A 445 10.74 -14.62 12.44
CA MET A 445 10.50 -14.31 13.85
C MET A 445 9.71 -15.42 14.57
N SER A 446 8.99 -16.30 13.86
CA SER A 446 8.30 -17.47 14.42
C SER A 446 9.26 -18.51 15.03
N PHE A 447 10.56 -18.45 14.70
CA PHE A 447 11.59 -19.36 15.19
C PHE A 447 12.34 -18.83 16.43
N VAL A 448 12.01 -17.62 16.89
CA VAL A 448 12.59 -17.02 18.09
C VAL A 448 11.85 -17.57 19.32
N ARG A 449 12.50 -18.44 20.10
CA ARG A 449 11.95 -18.92 21.38
C ARG A 449 12.58 -18.14 22.53
N CYS A 450 11.77 -17.81 23.52
CA CYS A 450 12.20 -17.05 24.69
C CYS A 450 11.81 -17.85 25.93
N ASP A 451 12.78 -18.15 26.77
CA ASP A 451 12.58 -18.70 28.11
C ASP A 451 13.00 -17.65 29.14
N ILE A 452 12.16 -17.40 30.14
CA ILE A 452 12.36 -16.32 31.12
C ILE A 452 12.81 -16.95 32.45
N GLU A 453 13.82 -16.35 33.06
CA GLU A 453 14.27 -16.61 34.43
C GLU A 453 14.00 -15.38 35.31
N PRO A 454 12.80 -15.27 35.93
CA PRO A 454 12.38 -14.07 36.66
C PRO A 454 13.30 -13.67 37.81
N GLU A 455 13.79 -14.66 38.57
CA GLU A 455 14.67 -14.44 39.72
C GLU A 455 16.02 -13.83 39.30
N ALA A 456 16.53 -14.25 38.14
CA ALA A 456 17.77 -13.73 37.57
C ALA A 456 17.57 -12.47 36.72
N ARG A 457 16.32 -12.13 36.38
CA ARG A 457 15.96 -11.09 35.38
C ARG A 457 16.68 -11.31 34.05
N MET A 458 16.77 -12.56 33.63
CA MET A 458 17.39 -12.99 32.38
C MET A 458 16.34 -13.64 31.47
N MET A 459 16.57 -13.56 30.17
CA MET A 459 15.89 -14.40 29.19
C MET A 459 16.90 -15.15 28.32
N VAL A 460 16.60 -16.40 28.00
CA VAL A 460 17.33 -17.18 27.02
C VAL A 460 16.58 -17.09 25.69
N VAL A 461 17.24 -16.55 24.67
CA VAL A 461 16.70 -16.45 23.31
C VAL A 461 17.29 -17.56 22.48
N THR A 462 16.44 -18.47 22.01
CA THR A 462 16.84 -19.68 21.28
C THR A 462 16.38 -19.62 19.83
N ASN A 463 17.28 -19.96 18.91
CA ASN A 463 17.00 -20.21 17.51
C ASN A 463 16.43 -21.62 17.39
N SER A 464 15.12 -21.76 17.18
CA SER A 464 14.51 -23.09 17.09
C SER A 464 14.90 -23.88 15.84
N LEU A 465 15.58 -23.27 14.87
CA LEU A 465 16.09 -23.96 13.67
C LEU A 465 17.44 -24.66 13.93
N THR A 466 18.33 -24.02 14.70
CA THR A 466 19.68 -24.55 14.97
C THR A 466 19.84 -25.13 16.38
N GLY A 467 18.97 -24.72 17.31
CA GLY A 467 19.09 -25.05 18.74
C GLY A 467 20.06 -24.14 19.51
N GLU A 468 20.74 -23.21 18.83
CA GLU A 468 21.64 -22.25 19.48
C GLU A 468 20.86 -21.23 20.30
N SER A 469 21.45 -20.80 21.40
CA SER A 469 20.84 -19.83 22.30
C SER A 469 21.82 -18.77 22.78
N ILE A 470 21.26 -17.61 23.15
CA ILE A 470 21.99 -16.53 23.82
C ILE A 470 21.22 -16.09 25.07
N GLU A 471 21.96 -15.73 26.10
CA GLU A 471 21.40 -15.09 27.29
C GLU A 471 21.29 -13.58 27.06
N VAL A 472 20.16 -13.00 27.46
CA VAL A 472 19.91 -11.57 27.38
C VAL A 472 19.36 -11.09 28.71
N SER A 473 19.99 -10.09 29.30
CA SER A 473 19.48 -9.43 30.49
C SER A 473 18.25 -8.59 30.12
N ILE A 474 17.22 -8.66 30.97
CA ILE A 474 16.05 -7.79 30.84
C ILE A 474 16.41 -6.31 31.14
N ASP A 475 17.43 -6.11 31.97
CA ASP A 475 17.94 -4.80 32.37
C ASP A 475 18.93 -4.29 31.31
N ILE A 476 18.38 -3.49 30.39
CA ILE A 476 19.03 -2.99 29.18
C ILE A 476 20.25 -2.09 29.49
N GLU A 477 20.29 -1.47 30.67
CA GLU A 477 21.34 -0.55 31.11
C GLU A 477 22.73 -1.21 31.19
N ALA A 478 22.79 -2.54 31.21
CA ALA A 478 24.04 -3.30 31.13
C ALA A 478 24.69 -3.27 29.74
N TYR A 479 23.95 -2.89 28.70
CA TYR A 479 24.42 -2.93 27.31
C TYR A 479 24.90 -1.59 26.79
N ARG A 480 25.68 -1.64 25.70
CA ARG A 480 25.95 -0.46 24.87
C ARG A 480 24.72 -0.14 24.02
N LEU A 481 24.15 1.06 24.22
CA LEU A 481 22.91 1.48 23.60
C LEU A 481 23.12 2.58 22.53
N GLU A 482 22.21 2.62 21.58
CA GLU A 482 22.05 3.72 20.62
C GLU A 482 20.59 4.11 20.53
N THR A 483 20.31 5.41 20.58
CA THR A 483 18.95 5.93 20.49
C THR A 483 18.55 6.09 19.02
N VAL A 484 17.48 5.42 18.63
CA VAL A 484 16.88 5.50 17.29
C VAL A 484 15.41 5.86 17.45
N GLY A 485 15.10 7.14 17.22
CA GLY A 485 13.78 7.69 17.51
C GLY A 485 13.39 7.49 18.99
N GLU A 486 12.34 6.71 19.21
CA GLU A 486 11.78 6.41 20.54
C GLU A 486 12.34 5.13 21.19
N PHE A 487 13.32 4.47 20.55
CA PHE A 487 13.86 3.18 20.98
C PHE A 487 15.33 3.28 21.40
N GLU A 488 15.72 2.46 22.37
CA GLU A 488 17.10 2.23 22.78
C GLU A 488 17.54 0.86 22.25
N VAL A 489 18.42 0.87 21.25
CA VAL A 489 18.85 -0.32 20.52
C VAL A 489 20.15 -0.86 21.11
N ILE A 490 20.19 -2.15 21.40
CA ILE A 490 21.37 -2.83 21.91
C ILE A 490 22.38 -3.02 20.75
N LYS A 491 23.62 -2.57 20.93
CA LYS A 491 24.70 -2.62 19.91
C LYS A 491 25.74 -3.71 20.15
N GLU A 492 25.47 -4.62 21.07
CA GLU A 492 26.37 -5.74 21.35
C GLU A 492 26.42 -6.72 20.17
N GLU A 493 27.61 -6.99 19.65
CA GLU A 493 27.81 -7.82 18.45
C GLU A 493 27.23 -9.23 18.61
N ARG A 494 27.29 -9.82 19.82
CA ARG A 494 26.72 -11.15 20.08
C ARG A 494 25.22 -11.20 19.78
N ILE A 495 24.46 -10.22 20.28
CA ILE A 495 23.01 -10.12 20.08
C ILE A 495 22.69 -9.80 18.62
N VAL A 496 23.43 -8.85 18.03
CA VAL A 496 23.26 -8.46 16.62
C VAL A 496 23.50 -9.65 15.71
N ASN A 497 24.62 -10.37 15.87
CA ASN A 497 24.99 -11.48 14.99
C ASN A 497 23.98 -12.63 15.10
N PHE A 498 23.64 -13.04 16.33
CA PHE A 498 22.69 -14.12 16.57
C PHE A 498 21.32 -13.84 15.94
N LEU A 499 20.74 -12.66 16.18
CA LEU A 499 19.43 -12.31 15.60
C LEU A 499 19.52 -12.11 14.10
N SER A 500 20.62 -11.54 13.60
CA SER A 500 20.78 -11.29 12.16
C SER A 500 20.88 -12.59 11.37
N GLU A 501 21.58 -13.59 11.89
CA GLU A 501 21.65 -14.92 11.30
C GLU A 501 20.29 -15.64 11.36
N LEU A 502 19.63 -15.59 12.52
CA LEU A 502 18.30 -16.17 12.71
C LEU A 502 17.26 -15.55 11.76
N LEU A 503 17.24 -14.23 11.61
CA LEU A 503 16.20 -13.51 10.87
C LEU A 503 16.57 -13.20 9.41
N GLY A 504 17.83 -13.39 9.01
CA GLY A 504 18.32 -13.14 7.65
C GLY A 504 18.43 -11.65 7.28
N VAL A 505 18.31 -10.77 8.26
CA VAL A 505 18.39 -9.30 8.10
C VAL A 505 19.17 -8.74 9.27
N ARG A 506 20.03 -7.76 9.02
CA ARG A 506 20.83 -7.13 10.08
C ARG A 506 19.92 -6.43 11.09
N CYS A 507 19.85 -6.94 12.31
CA CYS A 507 18.88 -6.51 13.32
C CYS A 507 19.43 -6.62 14.74
N SER A 508 18.72 -6.03 15.71
CA SER A 508 19.04 -6.16 17.14
C SER A 508 17.81 -5.98 18.02
N LEU A 509 17.94 -6.32 19.30
CA LEU A 509 16.93 -5.99 20.31
C LEU A 509 16.95 -4.50 20.65
N ALA A 510 15.77 -3.97 20.91
CA ALA A 510 15.60 -2.63 21.42
C ALA A 510 14.49 -2.58 22.47
N LYS A 511 14.58 -1.60 23.37
CA LYS A 511 13.54 -1.27 24.34
C LYS A 511 12.93 0.07 24.00
N SER A 512 11.62 0.21 24.17
CA SER A 512 10.96 1.51 24.00
C SER A 512 11.25 2.40 25.20
N ARG A 513 11.56 3.68 24.96
CA ARG A 513 11.70 4.70 26.01
C ARG A 513 10.37 4.99 26.72
N THR A 514 9.24 4.64 26.07
CA THR A 514 7.89 4.73 26.66
C THR A 514 7.13 3.40 26.51
N ARG A 515 6.68 2.80 27.62
CA ARG A 515 5.97 1.50 27.61
C ARG A 515 4.66 1.51 26.79
N LYS A 516 3.99 2.67 26.64
CA LYS A 516 2.76 2.81 25.82
C LYS A 516 2.95 2.39 24.36
N GLN A 517 4.15 2.50 23.79
CA GLN A 517 4.40 2.18 22.38
C GLN A 517 4.63 0.68 22.11
N MET A 518 4.82 -0.13 23.15
CA MET A 518 4.96 -1.59 23.03
C MET A 518 3.61 -2.30 22.88
N GLN A 519 2.50 -1.64 23.23
CA GLN A 519 1.15 -2.19 23.19
C GLN A 519 0.41 -1.73 21.93
N ASN A 520 -0.37 -2.62 21.31
CA ASN A 520 -1.17 -2.26 20.11
C ASN A 520 -2.50 -1.61 20.48
N LYS A 521 -3.18 -2.11 21.52
CA LYS A 521 -4.50 -1.63 21.99
C LYS A 521 -4.66 -1.72 23.51
N SER A 522 -4.15 -2.78 24.13
CA SER A 522 -4.15 -2.97 25.58
C SER A 522 -2.95 -3.81 26.03
N ALA A 523 -2.77 -3.92 27.34
CA ALA A 523 -1.75 -4.76 27.96
C ALA A 523 -2.06 -6.25 27.84
N ILE A 524 -3.34 -6.66 27.96
CA ILE A 524 -3.75 -8.05 28.07
C ILE A 524 -4.77 -8.38 26.99
N LEU A 525 -4.47 -9.42 26.21
CA LEU A 525 -5.44 -10.04 25.32
C LEU A 525 -5.97 -11.33 25.96
N VAL A 526 -7.30 -11.41 26.08
CA VAL A 526 -7.99 -12.62 26.54
C VAL A 526 -8.69 -13.29 25.37
N VAL A 527 -8.54 -14.62 25.26
CA VAL A 527 -9.30 -15.45 24.31
C VAL A 527 -9.94 -16.62 25.03
N ASN A 528 -11.08 -17.04 24.52
CA ASN A 528 -11.85 -18.15 25.06
C ASN A 528 -11.62 -19.39 24.18
N LEU A 529 -11.19 -20.50 24.81
CA LEU A 529 -10.97 -21.77 24.14
C LEU A 529 -12.27 -22.29 23.50
N LYS A 530 -13.41 -22.13 24.20
CA LYS A 530 -14.73 -22.52 23.68
C LYS A 530 -15.10 -21.76 22.40
N SER A 531 -14.73 -20.48 22.31
CA SER A 531 -14.88 -19.69 21.09
C SER A 531 -14.05 -20.22 19.94
N LEU A 532 -12.85 -20.76 20.20
CA LEU A 532 -12.02 -21.35 19.15
C LEU A 532 -12.61 -22.67 18.65
N GLU A 533 -13.09 -23.52 19.54
CA GLU A 533 -13.72 -24.80 19.20
C GLU A 533 -14.94 -24.63 18.29
N GLU A 534 -15.66 -23.51 18.42
CA GLU A 534 -16.76 -23.15 17.53
C GLU A 534 -16.28 -22.77 16.11
N ILE A 535 -15.01 -22.38 15.94
CA ILE A 535 -14.44 -21.98 14.65
C ILE A 535 -13.69 -23.14 13.99
N THR A 536 -12.99 -23.97 14.77
CA THR A 536 -12.11 -25.03 14.27
C THR A 536 -11.94 -26.15 15.28
N GLU A 537 -11.77 -27.38 14.79
CA GLU A 537 -11.49 -28.56 15.62
C GLU A 537 -10.05 -28.56 16.17
N ASP A 538 -9.12 -27.83 15.54
CA ASP A 538 -7.71 -27.76 15.96
C ASP A 538 -7.50 -26.64 17.00
N THR A 539 -7.57 -27.00 18.27
CA THR A 539 -7.37 -26.07 19.40
C THR A 539 -5.93 -25.57 19.53
N SER A 540 -4.94 -26.23 18.91
CA SER A 540 -3.53 -25.78 18.94
C SER A 540 -3.33 -24.42 18.25
N LEU A 541 -4.26 -24.08 17.34
CA LEU A 541 -4.31 -22.81 16.63
C LEU A 541 -4.56 -21.61 17.55
N ILE A 542 -4.95 -21.82 18.81
CA ILE A 542 -5.17 -20.74 19.78
C ILE A 542 -3.92 -19.87 19.98
N SER A 543 -2.75 -20.49 19.82
CA SER A 543 -1.45 -19.83 19.89
C SER A 543 -1.28 -18.73 18.83
N ARG A 544 -1.94 -18.85 17.66
CA ARG A 544 -1.88 -17.85 16.58
C ARG A 544 -2.56 -16.52 16.94
N PHE A 545 -3.48 -16.51 17.90
CA PHE A 545 -4.11 -15.27 18.38
C PHE A 545 -3.24 -14.46 19.33
N ARG A 546 -2.16 -15.08 19.83
CA ARG A 546 -1.19 -14.47 20.73
C ARG A 546 -1.81 -13.83 21.97
N ALA A 547 -2.75 -14.55 22.58
CA ALA A 547 -3.42 -14.11 23.79
C ALA A 547 -2.49 -14.25 25.00
N ASN A 548 -2.58 -13.32 25.94
CA ASN A 548 -1.88 -13.40 27.22
C ASN A 548 -2.62 -14.35 28.18
N ILE A 549 -3.94 -14.38 28.12
CA ILE A 549 -4.79 -15.25 28.94
C ILE A 549 -5.68 -16.06 28.00
N VAL A 550 -5.62 -17.38 28.10
CA VAL A 550 -6.58 -18.29 27.51
C VAL A 550 -7.46 -18.83 28.63
N VAL A 551 -8.76 -18.68 28.45
CA VAL A 551 -9.75 -19.14 29.41
C VAL A 551 -10.64 -20.20 28.79
N ASP A 552 -11.21 -21.06 29.63
CA ASP A 552 -12.25 -22.01 29.24
C ASP A 552 -13.56 -21.65 29.94
N SER A 553 -14.58 -21.41 29.12
CA SER A 553 -15.89 -20.93 29.54
C SER A 553 -16.96 -21.94 29.13
N LYS A 554 -18.18 -21.73 29.66
CA LYS A 554 -19.30 -22.61 29.35
C LYS A 554 -19.81 -22.49 27.91
N TYR A 555 -19.76 -21.28 27.33
CA TYR A 555 -20.31 -21.01 26.01
C TYR A 555 -19.31 -20.25 25.12
N PRO A 556 -19.31 -20.50 23.80
CA PRO A 556 -18.51 -19.71 22.87
C PRO A 556 -18.97 -18.24 22.85
N PHE A 557 -18.00 -17.35 22.67
CA PHE A 557 -18.12 -15.89 22.53
C PHE A 557 -18.70 -15.14 23.74
N MET A 558 -18.74 -15.77 24.92
CA MET A 558 -19.14 -15.08 26.15
C MET A 558 -18.28 -13.86 26.46
N GLU A 559 -17.00 -13.90 26.06
CA GLU A 559 -16.04 -12.82 26.28
C GLU A 559 -16.47 -11.48 25.65
N ASP A 560 -17.32 -11.51 24.64
CA ASP A 560 -17.85 -10.30 24.00
C ASP A 560 -18.70 -9.45 24.94
N HIS A 561 -19.23 -10.03 26.03
CA HIS A 561 -20.15 -9.35 26.94
C HIS A 561 -19.52 -8.91 28.26
N TRP A 562 -18.27 -9.33 28.54
CA TRP A 562 -17.60 -8.95 29.78
C TRP A 562 -17.37 -7.44 29.84
N GLU A 563 -17.76 -6.81 30.95
CA GLU A 563 -17.34 -5.44 31.25
C GLU A 563 -16.10 -5.46 32.17
N ARG A 564 -16.16 -6.30 33.21
CA ARG A 564 -15.11 -6.44 34.22
C ARG A 564 -14.94 -7.91 34.62
N ILE A 565 -13.69 -8.31 34.78
CA ILE A 565 -13.31 -9.64 35.27
C ILE A 565 -12.45 -9.51 36.51
N ILE A 566 -12.77 -10.30 37.54
CA ILE A 566 -12.13 -10.25 38.84
C ILE A 566 -11.65 -11.64 39.25
N ASP A 567 -10.37 -11.74 39.61
CA ASP A 567 -9.84 -12.81 40.46
C ASP A 567 -9.80 -12.29 41.90
N LYS A 568 -10.79 -12.69 42.71
CA LYS A 568 -10.92 -12.23 44.10
C LYS A 568 -9.85 -12.84 45.02
N GLU A 569 -9.31 -14.00 44.67
CA GLU A 569 -8.31 -14.68 45.51
C GLU A 569 -6.94 -14.04 45.37
N LEU A 570 -6.60 -13.59 44.16
CA LEU A 570 -5.29 -13.03 43.84
C LEU A 570 -5.28 -11.51 43.66
N GLY A 571 -6.45 -10.86 43.82
CA GLY A 571 -6.59 -9.40 43.83
C GLY A 571 -6.37 -8.76 42.46
N LEU A 572 -6.73 -9.46 41.38
CA LEU A 572 -6.60 -8.96 40.01
C LEU A 572 -7.96 -8.46 39.50
N GLU A 573 -7.99 -7.24 38.99
CA GLU A 573 -9.18 -6.65 38.34
C GLU A 573 -8.83 -6.17 36.93
N LEU A 574 -9.60 -6.65 35.95
CA LEU A 574 -9.44 -6.33 34.53
C LEU A 574 -10.72 -5.71 33.97
N ASP A 575 -10.59 -4.56 33.29
CA ASP A 575 -11.70 -3.94 32.57
C ASP A 575 -11.56 -4.13 31.06
N LYS A 576 -12.68 -4.41 30.40
CA LYS A 576 -12.71 -4.55 28.95
C LYS A 576 -12.55 -3.18 28.30
N VAL A 577 -11.53 -3.08 27.46
CA VAL A 577 -11.28 -1.89 26.64
C VAL A 577 -12.06 -1.97 25.33
N CYS A 578 -11.93 -3.09 24.61
CA CYS A 578 -12.61 -3.30 23.33
C CYS A 578 -12.51 -4.75 22.85
N ASP A 579 -13.38 -5.12 21.90
CA ASP A 579 -13.21 -6.35 21.13
C ASP A 579 -11.92 -6.32 20.31
N CYS A 580 -11.24 -7.45 20.20
CA CYS A 580 -10.01 -7.54 19.41
C CYS A 580 -10.33 -7.86 17.95
N ASP A 581 -10.12 -6.87 17.08
CA ASP A 581 -10.06 -7.08 15.63
C ASP A 581 -8.79 -7.88 15.27
N ARG A 582 -8.94 -8.84 14.38
CA ARG A 582 -7.87 -9.75 13.96
C ARG A 582 -7.33 -9.34 12.61
N CYS A 583 -6.01 -9.26 12.56
CA CYS A 583 -5.26 -8.91 11.36
C CYS A 583 -4.56 -10.14 10.78
N HIS A 584 -3.90 -9.96 9.64
CA HIS A 584 -3.11 -10.97 8.94
C HIS A 584 -2.05 -11.69 9.78
N MET A 585 -1.69 -11.18 10.96
CA MET A 585 -0.75 -11.88 11.84
C MET A 585 -1.24 -13.29 12.19
N VAL A 586 -2.55 -13.50 12.32
CA VAL A 586 -3.15 -14.82 12.63
C VAL A 586 -2.91 -15.85 11.52
N THR A 587 -2.54 -15.41 10.31
CA THR A 587 -2.23 -16.33 9.20
C THR A 587 -0.82 -16.88 9.26
N ILE A 588 0.04 -16.43 10.17
CA ILE A 588 1.43 -16.90 10.26
C ILE A 588 1.48 -18.15 11.13
N THR A 589 1.99 -19.25 10.58
CA THR A 589 2.12 -20.53 11.29
C THR A 589 3.37 -20.55 12.16
N SER A 590 3.50 -21.57 13.01
CA SER A 590 4.66 -21.73 13.89
C SER A 590 5.96 -22.00 13.11
N GLU A 591 5.81 -22.54 11.90
CA GLU A 591 6.85 -22.85 10.93
C GLU A 591 7.17 -21.66 9.99
N GLY A 592 6.57 -20.48 10.23
CA GLY A 592 6.83 -19.28 9.43
C GLY A 592 6.15 -19.25 8.06
N ASN A 593 5.21 -20.17 7.80
CA ASN A 593 4.39 -20.18 6.59
C ASN A 593 3.16 -19.27 6.73
N ARG A 594 2.49 -18.98 5.62
CA ARG A 594 1.22 -18.24 5.58
C ARG A 594 0.06 -19.19 5.27
N ASP A 595 -0.85 -19.33 6.21
CA ASP A 595 -2.08 -20.10 6.09
C ASP A 595 -3.29 -19.22 6.48
N PRO A 596 -4.11 -18.81 5.51
CA PRO A 596 -5.24 -17.90 5.76
C PRO A 596 -6.48 -18.58 6.32
N THR A 597 -6.53 -19.92 6.35
CA THR A 597 -7.75 -20.71 6.57
C THR A 597 -8.48 -20.29 7.85
N LEU A 598 -7.76 -20.20 8.97
CA LEU A 598 -8.33 -19.79 10.26
C LEU A 598 -8.97 -18.39 10.21
N LEU A 599 -8.31 -17.43 9.56
CA LEU A 599 -8.81 -16.06 9.48
C LEU A 599 -10.03 -15.96 8.54
N LEU A 600 -10.07 -16.77 7.48
CA LEU A 600 -11.22 -16.86 6.59
C LEU A 600 -12.43 -17.52 7.28
N GLU A 601 -12.23 -18.58 8.06
CA GLU A 601 -13.31 -19.20 8.84
C GLU A 601 -13.84 -18.25 9.93
N LEU A 602 -12.96 -17.51 10.60
CA LEU A 602 -13.39 -16.44 11.49
C LEU A 602 -14.19 -15.37 10.75
N ALA A 603 -13.76 -14.95 9.56
CA ALA A 603 -14.48 -13.94 8.78
C ALA A 603 -15.91 -14.38 8.43
N LYS A 604 -16.13 -15.69 8.19
CA LYS A 604 -17.46 -16.25 7.92
C LYS A 604 -18.39 -16.22 9.14
N LYS A 605 -17.87 -16.25 10.37
CA LYS A 605 -18.68 -16.31 11.60
C LYS A 605 -18.67 -15.02 12.44
N ARG A 606 -17.64 -14.18 12.29
CA ARG A 606 -17.28 -13.13 13.26
C ARG A 606 -16.89 -11.80 12.62
N LYS A 607 -17.23 -11.59 11.36
CA LYS A 607 -17.06 -10.30 10.67
C LYS A 607 -18.19 -9.35 11.03
N ARG A 608 -17.84 -8.13 11.44
CA ARG A 608 -18.76 -7.02 11.72
C ARG A 608 -18.18 -5.74 11.13
N ASN A 609 -18.95 -4.99 10.34
CA ASN A 609 -18.48 -3.76 9.67
C ASN A 609 -17.14 -3.95 8.93
N GLY A 610 -17.00 -5.07 8.22
CA GLY A 610 -15.78 -5.46 7.49
C GLY A 610 -14.58 -5.91 8.33
N LYS A 611 -14.63 -5.79 9.67
CA LYS A 611 -13.57 -6.25 10.58
C LYS A 611 -13.89 -7.63 11.15
N VAL A 612 -12.88 -8.48 11.29
CA VAL A 612 -13.03 -9.82 11.89
C VAL A 612 -12.64 -9.75 13.36
N TYR A 613 -13.48 -10.23 14.27
CA TYR A 613 -13.23 -10.13 15.71
C TYR A 613 -13.09 -11.49 16.40
N PHE A 614 -12.15 -11.58 17.35
CA PHE A 614 -11.97 -12.76 18.19
C PHE A 614 -11.26 -12.39 19.48
N GLY A 615 -11.81 -12.71 20.65
CA GLY A 615 -11.23 -12.32 21.94
C GLY A 615 -11.34 -10.82 22.24
N VAL A 616 -10.87 -10.43 23.43
CA VAL A 616 -11.07 -9.10 24.01
C VAL A 616 -9.79 -8.51 24.60
N ASN A 617 -9.62 -7.21 24.39
CA ASN A 617 -8.53 -6.42 24.95
C ASN A 617 -8.94 -5.91 26.33
N MET A 618 -8.09 -6.17 27.33
CA MET A 618 -8.33 -5.88 28.74
C MET A 618 -7.21 -4.98 29.30
N GLU A 619 -7.59 -4.03 30.15
CA GLU A 619 -6.65 -3.23 30.94
C GLU A 619 -6.66 -3.65 32.41
N VAL A 620 -5.52 -3.48 33.08
CA VAL A 620 -5.36 -3.87 34.48
C VAL A 620 -5.71 -2.68 35.37
N ILE A 621 -6.79 -2.80 36.13
CA ILE A 621 -7.24 -1.76 37.09
C ILE A 621 -6.52 -1.93 38.41
N VAL A 622 -6.53 -3.15 38.94
CA VAL A 622 -5.83 -3.56 40.16
C VAL A 622 -4.87 -4.68 39.80
N GLY A 623 -3.58 -4.47 40.08
CA GLY A 623 -2.54 -5.47 39.87
C GLY A 623 -2.48 -6.48 41.02
N GLY A 624 -2.07 -7.70 40.72
CA GLY A 624 -2.02 -8.81 41.65
C GLY A 624 -1.17 -9.96 41.11
N GLU A 625 -1.54 -11.18 41.46
CA GLU A 625 -0.96 -12.40 40.88
C GLU A 625 -2.00 -13.13 40.02
N ILE A 626 -1.54 -14.00 39.13
CA ILE A 626 -2.41 -14.87 38.32
C ILE A 626 -1.73 -16.21 38.10
N GLY A 627 -2.50 -17.30 38.11
CA GLY A 627 -2.00 -18.65 37.86
C GLY A 627 -2.89 -19.43 36.90
N VAL A 628 -2.35 -20.48 36.30
CA VAL A 628 -3.18 -21.43 35.54
C VAL A 628 -4.08 -22.18 36.53
N GLY A 629 -5.37 -22.28 36.21
CA GLY A 629 -6.40 -22.83 37.09
C GLY A 629 -7.09 -21.80 37.99
N SER A 630 -6.68 -20.54 37.98
CA SER A 630 -7.43 -19.46 38.62
C SER A 630 -8.85 -19.35 38.03
N GLU A 631 -9.83 -19.14 38.89
CA GLU A 631 -11.22 -18.90 38.51
C GLU A 631 -11.49 -17.40 38.42
N LEU A 632 -11.96 -16.98 37.26
CA LEU A 632 -12.34 -15.62 36.97
C LEU A 632 -13.86 -15.47 37.06
N SER A 633 -14.31 -14.45 37.77
CA SER A 633 -15.73 -14.11 37.89
C SER A 633 -16.01 -12.74 37.28
N GLU A 634 -17.18 -12.60 36.66
CA GLU A 634 -17.62 -11.31 36.16
C GLU A 634 -17.97 -10.39 37.34
N GLY A 635 -17.36 -9.21 37.37
CA GLY A 635 -17.63 -8.19 38.38
C GLY A 635 -18.94 -7.48 38.06
N GLY A 636 -19.94 -7.57 38.94
CA GLY A 636 -21.09 -6.67 38.89
C GLY A 636 -20.68 -5.25 39.27
N ASN A 637 -21.25 -4.25 38.58
CA ASN A 637 -21.07 -2.83 38.89
C ASN A 637 -21.38 -2.47 40.35
#